data_AF-A0A1P8WVM4-F1
#
_entry.id   AF-A0A1P8WVM4-F1
#
_cell.length_a   1.000
_cell.length_b   1.000
_cell.length_c   1.000
_cell.angle_alpha   90.00
_cell.angle_beta   90.00
_cell.angle_gamma   90.00
#
_symmetry.space_group_name_H-M   'P 1'
#
loop_
_entity.id
_entity.type
_entity.pdbx_description
1 polymer ?
#
loop_
_entity_poly.entity_id
_entity_poly.type
_entity_poly.pdbx_seq_one_letter_code
_entity_poly.pdbx_strand_id
1 'polypeptide(L)'
;MRVVPEGGEAIDLGTVETTPTIGIVDYSRRVTDDFGVTTVVRRGFSRRMSVRLALPSDTVDEVRRTFEAVRAQPAQWIASDDFAWLNFEGFYKDFEIDLALPPLSFCTLTVEGLAETETVPDTGEEAAPDGGISSLLLVQPVDIGEAELVASDVAEDDYAAWSAGNVYTAGARVLRAPSHRIYESAADGNTGNDPTGASGLWIDVGPTNRWAMFDQALGTSTARDDGFAVTLAAGPIEAVALLDVVGATVRVQTTGYDQTQPVVEGAIVFLDLPAVDEDVIVTIAGTGETSVGTLLVGHIATLGRTGDSPTAGITDYSRKETDDFGEVTLVERAFAKRMSARAIISTSAVDLVANRIAAVRARPSLWIADTSFDSLIVYGFFKDFSIEVGENVSVLSLSVEGLSKAAPLASPDDATEPPTSNGALPPSPISEGHLWFDPNDGQHGYRQDGTTLTDGGFPVTDGGEPIGCSGWVSIRDGEASRAGELADAAIDDLYALGEDGILTGTEKRQALIPRSASLESAYTALVAAAATVGVSSTAAAAARTDWISWRDSLVPAWNDAETDTSVDRVIYRTKLEAYDAALENLARAVTEAASIELTLAPNVVTIRATAAGTPYDDELPVTFVPALLSGTTNRNAGATWSMTLSPTLAGTQDTTSNTASEGAVTITTATGDGSITVSAEGKTATARLVVQRDAAPPPTEAPGGGVTLSTSTVYGAVTLTTFPADPPEIKTIRSASSGDVEFVGSWEYGGNNRVLAGKLVYRVAGSGGAWNDVAAQTTGSASGRTYEDYGETFEVWNGIWQQIVTITLTASTDYEWGTMLRRAGSSASVTPFGMSQAKQP
;
A
#
# COMPACT_ATOMS: atom_id res chain seq x y z
N MET A 1 34.65 -30.46 -33.68
CA MET A 1 33.85 -30.72 -32.46
C MET A 1 34.10 -32.15 -32.04
N ARG A 2 34.37 -32.37 -30.76
CA ARG A 2 34.56 -33.71 -30.20
C ARG A 2 33.67 -33.90 -28.97
N VAL A 3 33.27 -35.14 -28.72
CA VAL A 3 32.64 -35.55 -27.46
C VAL A 3 33.49 -36.65 -26.83
N VAL A 4 33.71 -36.57 -25.52
CA VAL A 4 34.40 -37.59 -24.74
C VAL A 4 33.41 -38.14 -23.71
N PRO A 5 32.76 -39.29 -23.99
CA PRO A 5 31.91 -39.95 -23.02
C PRO A 5 32.69 -40.36 -21.77
N GLU A 6 32.02 -40.48 -20.62
CA GLU A 6 32.67 -40.87 -19.36
C GLU A 6 33.42 -42.21 -19.50
N GLY A 7 34.75 -42.19 -19.31
CA GLY A 7 35.62 -43.36 -19.47
C GLY A 7 35.85 -43.84 -20.91
N GLY A 8 35.38 -43.09 -21.92
CA GLY A 8 35.53 -43.40 -23.35
C GLY A 8 36.65 -42.64 -24.05
N GLU A 9 36.89 -42.99 -25.32
CA GLU A 9 37.77 -42.22 -26.20
C GLU A 9 37.04 -41.01 -26.81
N ALA A 10 37.80 -40.01 -27.27
CA ALA A 10 37.24 -38.84 -27.94
C ALA A 10 36.67 -39.22 -29.31
N ILE A 11 35.40 -38.88 -29.55
CA ILE A 11 34.69 -39.14 -30.80
C ILE A 11 34.56 -37.82 -31.57
N ASP A 12 34.96 -37.82 -32.84
CA ASP A 12 34.82 -36.66 -33.73
C ASP A 12 33.37 -36.55 -34.22
N LEU A 13 32.78 -35.36 -34.04
CA LEU A 13 31.39 -35.06 -34.44
C LEU A 13 31.32 -34.15 -35.67
N GLY A 14 32.45 -33.82 -36.31
CA GLY A 14 32.51 -32.93 -37.46
C GLY A 14 33.20 -31.59 -37.19
N THR A 15 33.38 -30.83 -38.28
CA THR A 15 34.06 -29.54 -38.26
C THR A 15 33.06 -28.44 -37.90
N VAL A 16 33.42 -27.56 -36.96
CA VAL A 16 32.60 -26.39 -36.62
C VAL A 16 32.59 -25.45 -37.82
N GLU A 17 31.42 -25.18 -38.40
CA GLU A 17 31.26 -24.42 -39.64
C GLU A 17 31.00 -22.93 -39.38
N THR A 18 30.22 -22.62 -38.35
CA THR A 18 29.88 -21.26 -37.97
C THR A 18 30.52 -20.88 -36.65
N THR A 19 30.59 -19.58 -36.41
CA THR A 19 30.91 -19.00 -35.12
C THR A 19 30.07 -19.67 -34.02
N PRO A 20 30.68 -20.39 -33.06
CA PRO A 20 29.93 -21.00 -31.98
C PRO A 20 29.40 -19.91 -31.05
N THR A 21 28.25 -20.17 -30.42
CA THR A 21 27.66 -19.24 -29.45
C THR A 21 27.70 -19.82 -28.05
N ILE A 22 28.06 -19.01 -27.06
CA ILE A 22 28.04 -19.37 -25.64
C ILE A 22 27.07 -18.49 -24.85
N GLY A 23 26.57 -19.00 -23.73
CA GLY A 23 25.70 -18.28 -22.80
C GLY A 23 25.48 -19.11 -21.53
N ILE A 24 24.47 -18.77 -20.73
CA ILE A 24 24.11 -19.55 -19.54
C ILE A 24 22.63 -19.93 -19.51
N VAL A 25 22.34 -20.94 -18.69
CA VAL A 25 21.01 -21.15 -18.12
C VAL A 25 21.09 -20.80 -16.63
N ASP A 26 20.48 -19.68 -16.24
CA ASP A 26 20.38 -19.27 -14.83
C ASP A 26 19.15 -19.92 -14.20
N TYR A 27 19.35 -20.75 -13.17
CA TYR A 27 18.23 -21.39 -12.46
C TYR A 27 17.68 -20.53 -11.32
N SER A 28 18.25 -19.34 -11.09
CA SER A 28 17.82 -18.43 -10.03
C SER A 28 16.37 -17.99 -10.23
N ARG A 29 15.57 -18.01 -9.16
CA ARG A 29 14.18 -17.57 -9.22
C ARG A 29 14.11 -16.09 -8.90
N ARG A 30 13.41 -15.34 -9.72
CA ARG A 30 13.11 -13.91 -9.53
C ARG A 30 11.59 -13.77 -9.61
N VAL A 31 10.99 -13.14 -8.61
CA VAL A 31 9.56 -12.86 -8.59
C VAL A 31 9.39 -11.38 -8.29
N THR A 32 8.83 -10.65 -9.24
CA THR A 32 8.37 -9.29 -9.02
C THR A 32 6.88 -9.37 -8.71
N ASP A 33 6.47 -8.86 -7.55
CA ASP A 33 5.07 -8.82 -7.18
C ASP A 33 4.30 -7.71 -7.93
N ASP A 34 2.99 -7.65 -7.71
CA ASP A 34 2.10 -6.66 -8.32
C ASP A 34 2.43 -5.21 -7.92
N PHE A 35 3.28 -5.01 -6.90
CA PHE A 35 3.75 -3.71 -6.43
C PHE A 35 5.13 -3.34 -6.99
N GLY A 36 5.74 -4.19 -7.81
CA GLY A 36 7.06 -3.97 -8.40
C GLY A 36 8.23 -4.35 -7.48
N VAL A 37 7.97 -5.00 -6.34
CA VAL A 37 9.03 -5.47 -5.43
C VAL A 37 9.58 -6.79 -5.95
N THR A 38 10.89 -6.87 -6.14
CA THR A 38 11.55 -8.07 -6.69
C THR A 38 12.21 -8.91 -5.60
N THR A 39 11.70 -10.12 -5.38
CA THR A 39 12.31 -11.15 -4.52
C THR A 39 13.22 -12.06 -5.35
N VAL A 40 14.44 -12.30 -4.85
CA VAL A 40 15.45 -13.09 -5.56
C VAL A 40 15.90 -14.29 -4.72
N VAL A 41 15.86 -15.47 -5.32
CA VAL A 41 16.45 -16.70 -4.76
C VAL A 41 17.55 -17.16 -5.70
N ARG A 42 18.80 -16.88 -5.31
CA ARG A 42 19.99 -17.29 -6.07
C ARG A 42 20.13 -18.81 -6.08
N ARG A 43 20.39 -19.38 -7.26
CA ARG A 43 20.64 -20.81 -7.45
C ARG A 43 21.91 -21.01 -8.28
N GLY A 44 22.20 -22.28 -8.61
CA GLY A 44 23.25 -22.62 -9.57
C GLY A 44 22.92 -22.09 -10.97
N PHE A 45 23.89 -22.19 -11.86
CA PHE A 45 23.73 -21.91 -13.29
C PHE A 45 24.44 -23.01 -14.07
N SER A 46 24.09 -23.17 -15.33
CA SER A 46 24.83 -24.06 -16.24
C SER A 46 25.36 -23.27 -17.41
N ARG A 47 26.57 -23.57 -17.86
CA ARG A 47 27.10 -23.06 -19.13
C ARG A 47 26.27 -23.61 -20.27
N ARG A 48 26.14 -22.87 -21.36
CA ARG A 48 25.47 -23.31 -22.58
C ARG A 48 26.34 -22.97 -23.77
N MET A 49 26.47 -23.91 -24.70
CA MET A 49 27.02 -23.64 -26.03
C MET A 49 26.06 -24.14 -27.12
N SER A 50 26.04 -23.43 -28.25
CA SER A 50 25.40 -23.90 -29.47
C SER A 50 26.38 -23.80 -30.64
N VAL A 51 26.49 -24.89 -31.39
CA VAL A 51 27.45 -25.03 -32.49
C VAL A 51 26.75 -25.57 -33.73
N ARG A 52 27.22 -25.18 -34.90
CA ARG A 52 26.84 -25.79 -36.18
C ARG A 52 28.03 -26.53 -36.75
N LEU A 53 27.82 -27.80 -37.08
CA LEU A 53 28.85 -28.72 -37.53
C LEU A 53 28.61 -29.11 -38.99
N ALA A 54 29.66 -29.07 -39.80
CA ALA A 54 29.68 -29.69 -41.12
C ALA A 54 30.12 -31.15 -40.99
N LEU A 55 29.30 -32.03 -41.54
CA LEU A 55 29.45 -33.49 -41.51
C LEU A 55 29.60 -34.02 -42.93
N PRO A 56 30.55 -34.92 -43.21
CA PRO A 56 30.46 -35.78 -44.39
C PRO A 56 29.12 -36.53 -44.40
N SER A 57 28.41 -36.53 -45.53
CA SER A 57 27.05 -37.10 -45.58
C SER A 57 27.01 -38.60 -45.28
N ASP A 58 28.14 -39.31 -45.41
CA ASP A 58 28.31 -40.73 -45.09
C ASP A 58 28.54 -41.02 -43.59
N THR A 59 28.89 -40.01 -42.77
CA THR A 59 29.08 -40.17 -41.32
C THR A 59 27.84 -39.81 -40.49
N VAL A 60 26.77 -39.31 -41.11
CA VAL A 60 25.54 -38.88 -40.43
C VAL A 60 24.95 -39.97 -39.53
N ASP A 61 24.88 -41.21 -40.02
CA ASP A 61 24.34 -42.33 -39.24
C ASP A 61 25.21 -42.69 -38.03
N GLU A 62 26.53 -42.50 -38.14
CA GLU A 62 27.47 -42.73 -37.05
C GLU A 62 27.30 -41.64 -35.97
N VAL A 63 27.27 -40.38 -36.38
CA VAL A 63 27.07 -39.23 -35.48
C VAL A 63 25.71 -39.32 -34.77
N ARG A 64 24.64 -39.69 -35.47
CA ARG A 64 23.32 -39.93 -34.86
C ARG A 64 23.38 -41.03 -33.79
N ARG A 65 24.07 -42.16 -34.07
CA ARG A 65 24.25 -43.23 -33.07
C ARG A 65 25.10 -42.80 -31.88
N THR A 66 26.10 -41.95 -32.10
CA THR A 66 26.89 -41.36 -31.02
C THR A 66 26.00 -40.52 -30.10
N PHE A 67 25.16 -39.63 -30.64
CA PHE A 67 24.20 -38.88 -29.84
C PHE A 67 23.22 -39.79 -29.09
N GLU A 68 22.69 -40.84 -29.75
CA GLU A 68 21.84 -41.82 -29.08
C GLU A 68 22.57 -42.53 -27.92
N ALA A 69 23.85 -42.83 -28.05
CA ALA A 69 24.64 -43.51 -27.02
C ALA A 69 24.91 -42.62 -25.80
N VAL A 70 25.22 -41.34 -26.02
CA VAL A 70 25.51 -40.37 -24.94
C VAL A 70 24.26 -39.70 -24.37
N ARG A 71 23.06 -40.09 -24.80
CA ARG A 71 21.80 -39.53 -24.31
C ARG A 71 21.67 -39.68 -22.80
N ALA A 72 21.37 -38.58 -22.12
CA ALA A 72 21.26 -38.52 -20.65
C ALA A 72 22.51 -39.01 -19.89
N GLN A 73 23.68 -39.00 -20.53
CA GLN A 73 24.97 -39.24 -19.88
C GLN A 73 25.82 -37.98 -19.94
N PRO A 74 26.51 -37.61 -18.86
CA PRO A 74 27.47 -36.52 -18.90
C PRO A 74 28.65 -36.92 -19.80
N ALA A 75 29.12 -35.97 -20.59
CA ALA A 75 30.29 -36.13 -21.42
C ALA A 75 31.05 -34.81 -21.49
N GLN A 76 32.35 -34.87 -21.75
CA GLN A 76 33.13 -33.66 -22.07
C GLN A 76 32.83 -33.27 -23.51
N TRP A 77 32.33 -32.06 -23.73
CA TRP A 77 32.02 -31.52 -25.05
C TRP A 77 33.06 -30.46 -25.42
N ILE A 78 33.71 -30.64 -26.57
CA ILE A 78 34.88 -29.85 -26.98
C ILE A 78 34.66 -29.27 -28.37
N ALA A 79 34.23 -28.01 -28.43
CA ALA A 79 34.15 -27.24 -29.66
C ALA A 79 35.48 -26.55 -30.00
N SER A 80 36.19 -26.05 -28.99
CA SER A 80 37.56 -25.54 -29.08
C SER A 80 38.30 -25.84 -27.76
N ASP A 81 39.59 -26.15 -27.83
CA ASP A 81 40.43 -26.33 -26.64
C ASP A 81 40.90 -24.98 -26.05
N ASP A 82 40.74 -23.88 -26.80
CA ASP A 82 41.26 -22.56 -26.41
C ASP A 82 40.35 -21.82 -25.41
N PHE A 83 39.09 -22.26 -25.26
CA PHE A 83 38.08 -21.60 -24.42
C PHE A 83 37.42 -22.58 -23.47
N ALA A 84 37.44 -22.28 -22.17
CA ALA A 84 36.77 -23.07 -21.14
C ALA A 84 35.24 -23.10 -21.32
N TRP A 85 34.67 -22.05 -21.93
CA TRP A 85 33.24 -22.00 -22.25
C TRP A 85 32.86 -22.77 -23.53
N LEU A 86 33.83 -23.34 -24.25
CA LEU A 86 33.64 -24.26 -25.37
C LEU A 86 34.21 -25.67 -25.11
N ASN A 87 34.69 -25.91 -23.88
CA ASN A 87 35.29 -27.15 -23.43
C ASN A 87 34.83 -27.45 -22.00
N PHE A 88 33.67 -28.08 -21.86
CA PHE A 88 33.08 -28.37 -20.55
C PHE A 88 32.29 -29.68 -20.52
N GLU A 89 32.08 -30.19 -19.31
CA GLU A 89 31.29 -31.39 -19.05
C GLU A 89 29.80 -31.05 -18.99
N GLY A 90 28.96 -31.85 -19.65
CA GLY A 90 27.53 -31.61 -19.68
C GLY A 90 26.73 -32.60 -20.50
N PHE A 91 25.49 -32.23 -20.80
CA PHE A 91 24.53 -32.99 -21.61
C PHE A 91 24.17 -32.22 -22.87
N TYR A 92 24.03 -32.91 -24.00
CA TYR A 92 23.35 -32.27 -25.14
C TYR A 92 21.87 -32.09 -24.81
N LYS A 93 21.31 -30.92 -25.13
CA LYS A 93 19.88 -30.63 -24.98
C LYS A 93 19.10 -31.00 -26.22
N ASP A 94 19.65 -30.65 -27.37
CA ASP A 94 19.01 -30.86 -28.65
C ASP A 94 20.07 -30.97 -29.75
N PHE A 95 19.74 -31.74 -30.78
CA PHE A 95 20.50 -31.79 -32.02
C PHE A 95 19.56 -31.96 -33.22
N GLU A 96 19.84 -31.23 -34.29
CA GLU A 96 19.10 -31.31 -35.54
C GLU A 96 20.09 -31.51 -36.69
N ILE A 97 19.84 -32.50 -37.55
CA ILE A 97 20.68 -32.78 -38.72
C ILE A 97 19.92 -32.42 -40.00
N ASP A 98 20.42 -31.41 -40.68
CA ASP A 98 20.00 -31.02 -42.01
C ASP A 98 20.71 -31.89 -43.05
N LEU A 99 19.96 -32.79 -43.68
CA LEU A 99 20.43 -33.60 -44.80
C LEU A 99 20.49 -32.74 -46.06
N ALA A 100 21.58 -32.00 -46.23
CA ALA A 100 21.85 -31.22 -47.43
C ALA A 100 22.29 -32.11 -48.61
N LEU A 101 22.41 -31.51 -49.81
CA LEU A 101 22.90 -32.23 -50.98
C LEU A 101 24.36 -32.68 -50.74
N PRO A 102 24.70 -33.95 -51.02
CA PRO A 102 26.07 -34.45 -50.85
C PRO A 102 27.11 -33.52 -51.52
N PRO A 103 28.29 -33.33 -50.91
CA PRO A 103 28.93 -34.23 -49.94
C PRO A 103 28.78 -33.87 -48.46
N LEU A 104 28.18 -32.73 -48.10
CA LEU A 104 28.08 -32.26 -46.71
C LEU A 104 26.63 -32.23 -46.22
N SER A 105 26.44 -32.64 -44.97
CA SER A 105 25.24 -32.40 -44.17
C SER A 105 25.60 -31.49 -43.00
N PHE A 106 24.62 -30.85 -42.37
CA PHE A 106 24.86 -29.92 -41.27
C PHE A 106 24.17 -30.41 -40.01
N CYS A 107 24.81 -30.25 -38.85
CA CYS A 107 24.21 -30.54 -37.56
C CYS A 107 24.24 -29.30 -36.68
N THR A 108 23.08 -28.86 -36.22
CA THR A 108 22.98 -27.89 -35.11
C THR A 108 22.98 -28.68 -33.82
N LEU A 109 23.83 -28.31 -32.86
CA LEU A 109 23.97 -28.98 -31.58
C LEU A 109 23.96 -27.94 -30.45
N THR A 110 23.10 -28.14 -29.46
CA THR A 110 23.10 -27.36 -28.22
C THR A 110 23.50 -28.25 -27.04
N VAL A 111 24.47 -27.79 -26.26
CA VAL A 111 24.98 -28.46 -25.06
C VAL A 111 24.79 -27.56 -23.85
N GLU A 112 24.31 -28.15 -22.75
CA GLU A 112 24.23 -27.52 -21.44
C GLU A 112 25.19 -28.22 -20.48
N GLY A 113 25.96 -27.43 -19.74
CA GLY A 113 26.93 -27.89 -18.76
C GLY A 113 26.25 -28.45 -17.52
N LEU A 114 27.07 -29.02 -16.63
CA LEU A 114 26.64 -29.33 -15.28
C LEU A 114 26.36 -28.04 -14.50
N ALA A 115 25.50 -28.13 -13.48
CA ALA A 115 25.19 -27.00 -12.64
C ALA A 115 26.40 -26.59 -11.80
N GLU A 116 26.81 -25.34 -11.94
CA GLU A 116 27.93 -24.72 -11.24
C GLU A 116 27.43 -23.68 -10.23
N THR A 117 28.16 -23.56 -9.12
CA THR A 117 27.92 -22.51 -8.11
C THR A 117 29.08 -21.53 -7.98
N GLU A 118 30.30 -21.94 -8.33
CA GLU A 118 31.50 -21.14 -8.17
C GLU A 118 31.69 -20.14 -9.31
N THR A 119 32.24 -18.98 -8.98
CA THR A 119 32.54 -17.89 -9.92
C THR A 119 34.05 -17.80 -10.07
N VAL A 120 34.54 -17.72 -11.30
CA VAL A 120 35.97 -17.55 -11.57
C VAL A 120 36.38 -16.13 -11.18
N PRO A 121 37.48 -15.93 -10.43
CA PRO A 121 38.00 -14.61 -10.11
C PRO A 121 38.30 -13.81 -11.38
N ASP A 122 37.94 -12.53 -11.38
CA ASP A 122 38.25 -11.61 -12.47
C ASP A 122 39.75 -11.27 -12.46
N THR A 123 40.39 -11.35 -13.63
CA THR A 123 41.81 -11.02 -13.80
C THR A 123 42.06 -9.52 -14.03
N GLY A 124 41.00 -8.72 -14.19
CA GLY A 124 41.07 -7.28 -14.44
C GLY A 124 41.49 -6.91 -15.87
N GLU A 125 41.55 -7.88 -16.78
CA GLU A 125 41.98 -7.64 -18.17
C GLU A 125 40.92 -6.86 -18.98
N GLU A 126 41.38 -6.12 -19.98
CA GLU A 126 40.51 -5.35 -20.89
C GLU A 126 39.83 -6.27 -21.91
N ALA A 127 38.51 -6.11 -22.05
CA ALA A 127 37.68 -6.91 -22.96
C ALA A 127 37.64 -6.35 -24.39
N ALA A 128 37.91 -5.05 -24.59
CA ALA A 128 37.85 -4.44 -25.91
C ALA A 128 38.97 -4.92 -26.86
N PRO A 129 38.71 -5.06 -28.17
CA PRO A 129 39.72 -5.43 -29.16
C PRO A 129 40.74 -4.30 -29.42
N ASP A 130 41.88 -4.70 -30.01
CA ASP A 130 42.91 -3.81 -30.56
C ASP A 130 43.53 -2.79 -29.57
N GLY A 131 43.50 -3.08 -28.27
CA GLY A 131 43.96 -2.15 -27.23
C GLY A 131 43.08 -0.90 -27.10
N GLY A 132 41.84 -0.97 -27.59
CA GLY A 132 40.80 0.02 -27.31
C GLY A 132 40.33 -0.05 -25.86
N ILE A 133 39.48 0.92 -25.49
CA ILE A 133 38.86 0.99 -24.16
C ILE A 133 37.42 0.49 -24.28
N SER A 134 36.98 -0.34 -23.33
CA SER A 134 35.58 -0.76 -23.27
C SER A 134 34.64 0.43 -22.99
N SER A 135 33.53 0.46 -23.72
CA SER A 135 32.43 1.41 -23.48
C SER A 135 31.22 0.73 -22.85
N LEU A 136 31.08 -0.59 -23.02
CA LEU A 136 30.12 -1.39 -22.27
C LEU A 136 30.79 -1.83 -20.96
N LEU A 137 30.25 -1.36 -19.84
CA LEU A 137 30.79 -1.57 -18.51
C LEU A 137 29.74 -2.22 -17.61
N LEU A 138 30.21 -3.04 -16.68
CA LEU A 138 29.46 -3.59 -15.57
C LEU A 138 30.13 -3.12 -14.28
N VAL A 139 29.40 -2.43 -13.42
CA VAL A 139 29.88 -2.17 -12.04
C VAL A 139 29.42 -3.33 -11.18
N GLN A 140 30.39 -4.14 -10.74
CA GLN A 140 30.15 -5.24 -9.81
C GLN A 140 30.09 -4.67 -8.39
N PRO A 141 28.93 -4.72 -7.72
CA PRO A 141 28.77 -4.10 -6.41
C PRO A 141 29.63 -4.78 -5.34
N VAL A 142 30.12 -3.98 -4.41
CA VAL A 142 30.62 -4.44 -3.11
C VAL A 142 29.47 -4.32 -2.11
N ASP A 143 29.28 -5.35 -1.28
CA ASP A 143 28.26 -5.29 -0.22
C ASP A 143 28.74 -4.34 0.88
N ILE A 144 27.89 -3.39 1.28
CA ILE A 144 28.19 -2.44 2.36
C ILE A 144 27.45 -2.90 3.62
N GLY A 145 28.20 -3.41 4.60
CA GLY A 145 27.72 -3.76 5.93
C GLY A 145 28.28 -2.84 7.01
N GLU A 146 28.10 -3.23 8.28
CA GLU A 146 28.57 -2.46 9.44
C GLU A 146 30.07 -2.15 9.42
N ALA A 147 30.88 -3.05 8.86
CA ALA A 147 32.32 -2.88 8.81
C ALA A 147 32.74 -1.87 7.73
N GLU A 148 31.99 -1.82 6.63
CA GLU A 148 32.28 -0.99 5.48
C GLU A 148 31.73 0.45 5.64
N LEU A 149 30.63 0.66 6.37
CA LEU A 149 30.12 2.00 6.68
C LEU A 149 30.81 2.59 7.93
N VAL A 150 31.93 3.29 7.72
CA VAL A 150 32.78 3.84 8.80
C VAL A 150 32.14 5.05 9.48
N ALA A 151 31.49 5.92 8.71
CA ALA A 151 30.81 7.10 9.24
C ALA A 151 29.61 7.49 8.38
N SER A 152 28.60 8.08 9.01
CA SER A 152 27.46 8.70 8.35
C SER A 152 26.98 9.89 9.16
N ASP A 153 26.65 10.98 8.49
CA ASP A 153 26.01 12.13 9.11
C ASP A 153 24.51 11.88 9.39
N VAL A 154 23.93 10.83 8.82
CA VAL A 154 22.53 10.43 9.01
C VAL A 154 22.44 9.59 10.29
N ALA A 155 21.60 10.01 11.23
CA ALA A 155 21.34 9.25 12.44
C ALA A 155 20.53 7.98 12.11
N GLU A 156 20.67 6.95 12.95
CA GLU A 156 19.85 5.74 12.88
C GLU A 156 18.97 5.72 14.13
N ASP A 157 17.99 6.61 14.13
CA ASP A 157 17.08 6.89 15.23
C ASP A 157 15.61 6.96 14.78
N ASP A 158 15.30 6.32 13.63
CA ASP A 158 13.97 6.26 13.02
C ASP A 158 12.88 5.85 14.03
N TYR A 159 13.19 4.84 14.86
CA TYR A 159 12.32 4.32 15.90
C TYR A 159 13.14 3.85 17.09
N ALA A 160 12.49 3.72 18.24
CA ALA A 160 13.13 3.15 19.43
C ALA A 160 13.62 1.71 19.17
N ALA A 161 14.81 1.39 19.67
CA ALA A 161 15.35 0.04 19.58
C ALA A 161 14.42 -0.97 20.27
N TRP A 162 14.23 -2.12 19.63
CA TRP A 162 13.44 -3.21 20.20
C TRP A 162 14.05 -3.69 21.53
N SER A 163 13.19 -4.00 22.50
CA SER A 163 13.55 -4.56 23.80
C SER A 163 12.60 -5.69 24.16
N ALA A 164 13.15 -6.84 24.53
CA ALA A 164 12.37 -8.02 24.94
C ALA A 164 11.45 -7.75 26.14
N GLY A 165 11.77 -6.76 26.99
CA GLY A 165 10.99 -6.41 28.18
C GLY A 165 9.81 -5.48 27.93
N ASN A 166 9.69 -4.91 26.73
CA ASN A 166 8.62 -3.99 26.38
C ASN A 166 7.42 -4.74 25.78
N VAL A 167 6.23 -4.21 26.01
CA VAL A 167 4.97 -4.67 25.43
C VAL A 167 4.61 -3.73 24.28
N TYR A 168 4.43 -4.28 23.09
CA TYR A 168 4.11 -3.53 21.87
C TYR A 168 2.67 -3.76 21.43
N THR A 169 1.97 -2.70 21.02
CA THR A 169 0.64 -2.76 20.41
C THR A 169 0.76 -3.07 18.92
N ALA A 170 -0.33 -3.52 18.28
CA ALA A 170 -0.37 -3.65 16.82
C ALA A 170 -0.07 -2.28 16.17
N GLY A 171 0.68 -2.28 15.07
CA GLY A 171 1.17 -1.07 14.40
C GLY A 171 2.37 -0.38 15.07
N ALA A 172 2.78 -0.79 16.27
CA ALA A 172 3.95 -0.21 16.92
C ALA A 172 5.24 -0.56 16.16
N ARG A 173 6.08 0.44 15.88
CA ARG A 173 7.33 0.27 15.13
C ARG A 173 8.55 0.29 16.02
N VAL A 174 9.51 -0.57 15.70
CA VAL A 174 10.77 -0.70 16.41
C VAL A 174 11.94 -0.85 15.44
N LEU A 175 13.09 -0.36 15.86
CA LEU A 175 14.37 -0.54 15.19
C LEU A 175 15.07 -1.82 15.68
N ARG A 176 15.67 -2.57 14.75
CA ARG A 176 16.68 -3.60 15.07
C ARG A 176 18.04 -3.21 14.53
N ALA A 177 18.90 -2.73 15.44
CA ALA A 177 20.27 -2.34 15.10
C ALA A 177 21.08 -3.43 14.38
N PRO A 178 21.07 -4.73 14.77
CA PRO A 178 21.89 -5.74 14.09
C PRO A 178 21.51 -6.01 12.64
N SER A 179 20.30 -5.66 12.22
CA SER A 179 19.83 -5.84 10.85
C SER A 179 19.64 -4.50 10.12
N HIS A 180 19.70 -3.37 10.83
CA HIS A 180 19.36 -2.03 10.34
C HIS A 180 17.98 -1.92 9.70
N ARG A 181 17.01 -2.70 10.21
CA ARG A 181 15.64 -2.75 9.69
C ARG A 181 14.61 -2.29 10.71
N ILE A 182 13.50 -1.76 10.19
CA ILE A 182 12.33 -1.32 10.92
C ILE A 182 11.29 -2.43 10.86
N TYR A 183 10.72 -2.76 12.02
CA TYR A 183 9.69 -3.77 12.16
C TYR A 183 8.43 -3.16 12.77
N GLU A 184 7.27 -3.55 12.25
CA GLU A 184 5.96 -3.16 12.76
C GLU A 184 5.29 -4.37 13.44
N SER A 185 4.78 -4.19 14.65
CA SER A 185 4.11 -5.28 15.37
C SER A 185 2.78 -5.62 14.70
N ALA A 186 2.59 -6.87 14.31
CA ALA A 186 1.36 -7.37 13.70
C ALA A 186 0.23 -7.64 14.71
N ALA A 187 0.53 -7.58 16.02
CA ALA A 187 -0.41 -7.95 17.07
C ALA A 187 -0.27 -7.08 18.33
N ASP A 188 -1.38 -6.95 19.06
CA ASP A 188 -1.41 -6.33 20.37
C ASP A 188 -0.78 -7.22 21.45
N GLY A 189 -0.10 -6.58 22.40
CA GLY A 189 0.54 -7.26 23.53
C GLY A 189 1.81 -8.03 23.16
N ASN A 190 2.39 -7.74 21.99
CA ASN A 190 3.61 -8.40 21.52
C ASN A 190 4.77 -8.10 22.47
N THR A 191 5.23 -9.12 23.20
CA THR A 191 6.21 -9.00 24.28
C THR A 191 7.23 -10.12 24.17
N GLY A 192 8.52 -9.81 24.25
CA GLY A 192 9.58 -10.81 24.25
C GLY A 192 9.83 -11.53 22.91
N ASN A 193 9.00 -11.30 21.89
CA ASN A 193 9.22 -11.87 20.56
C ASN A 193 10.22 -11.02 19.77
N ASP A 194 11.32 -11.65 19.36
CA ASP A 194 12.36 -11.03 18.56
C ASP A 194 11.83 -10.74 17.12
N PRO A 195 11.94 -9.49 16.62
CA PRO A 195 11.52 -9.13 15.25
C PRO A 195 12.27 -9.85 14.13
N THR A 196 13.53 -10.25 14.37
CA THR A 196 14.31 -11.08 13.44
C THR A 196 14.04 -12.58 13.62
N GLY A 197 13.21 -12.94 14.61
CA GLY A 197 12.82 -14.31 14.91
C GLY A 197 11.55 -14.73 14.15
N ALA A 198 11.31 -16.04 14.10
CA ALA A 198 10.19 -16.63 13.36
C ALA A 198 8.82 -16.50 14.05
N SER A 199 8.61 -15.47 14.88
CA SER A 199 7.36 -15.31 15.62
C SER A 199 6.16 -14.98 14.72
N GLY A 200 6.40 -14.40 13.54
CA GLY A 200 5.35 -13.91 12.65
C GLY A 200 4.55 -12.72 13.20
N LEU A 201 4.92 -12.21 14.38
CA LEU A 201 4.27 -11.08 15.04
C LEU A 201 4.91 -9.73 14.67
N TRP A 202 5.89 -9.75 13.78
CA TRP A 202 6.58 -8.57 13.29
C TRP A 202 6.58 -8.59 11.77
N ILE A 203 6.14 -7.48 11.18
CA ILE A 203 6.18 -7.20 9.75
C ILE A 203 7.44 -6.40 9.49
N ASP A 204 8.28 -6.86 8.57
CA ASP A 204 9.45 -6.11 8.13
C ASP A 204 9.01 -4.98 7.20
N VAL A 205 9.19 -3.73 7.64
CA VAL A 205 8.74 -2.54 6.92
C VAL A 205 9.77 -2.11 5.89
N GLY A 206 11.05 -2.25 6.20
CA GLY A 206 12.14 -1.74 5.38
C GLY A 206 13.42 -1.44 6.15
N PRO A 207 14.46 -0.97 5.45
CA PRO A 207 15.68 -0.48 6.07
C PRO A 207 15.43 0.82 6.85
N THR A 208 16.32 1.12 7.79
CA THR A 208 16.40 2.45 8.42
C THR A 208 16.83 3.52 7.44
N ASN A 209 16.50 4.77 7.72
CA ASN A 209 16.87 5.92 6.89
C ASN A 209 18.37 5.93 6.55
N ARG A 210 19.25 5.70 7.52
CA ARG A 210 20.71 5.62 7.30
C ARG A 210 21.11 4.54 6.28
N TRP A 211 20.45 3.40 6.28
CA TRP A 211 20.84 2.21 5.50
C TRP A 211 20.04 2.04 4.21
N ALA A 212 18.98 2.84 4.03
CA ALA A 212 18.09 2.79 2.88
C ALA A 212 18.80 2.96 1.54
N MET A 213 19.89 3.75 1.46
CA MET A 213 20.70 3.90 0.25
C MET A 213 21.49 2.65 -0.16
N PHE A 214 21.69 1.68 0.74
CA PHE A 214 22.39 0.43 0.45
C PHE A 214 21.42 -0.74 0.25
N ASP A 215 20.12 -0.49 0.30
CA ASP A 215 19.13 -1.52 0.03
C ASP A 215 19.21 -1.95 -1.44
N GLN A 216 19.02 -3.25 -1.70
CA GLN A 216 19.04 -3.81 -3.04
C GLN A 216 17.67 -3.66 -3.75
N ALA A 217 16.71 -3.02 -3.09
CA ALA A 217 15.41 -2.66 -3.65
C ALA A 217 15.40 -1.20 -4.11
N LEU A 218 14.72 -0.92 -5.24
CA LEU A 218 14.42 0.45 -5.63
C LEU A 218 13.14 0.93 -4.93
N GLY A 219 13.18 2.11 -4.33
CA GLY A 219 12.01 2.74 -3.70
C GLY A 219 12.26 3.21 -2.27
N THR A 220 13.29 2.71 -1.60
CA THR A 220 13.79 3.24 -0.33
C THR A 220 14.76 4.39 -0.61
N SER A 221 14.85 5.36 0.30
CA SER A 221 15.82 6.45 0.20
C SER A 221 16.37 6.83 1.56
N THR A 222 17.64 7.21 1.57
CA THR A 222 18.24 7.92 2.70
C THR A 222 18.02 9.41 2.48
N ALA A 223 17.39 10.09 3.45
CA ALA A 223 17.06 11.50 3.39
C ALA A 223 17.52 12.27 4.63
N ARG A 224 17.98 13.51 4.42
CA ARG A 224 18.34 14.46 5.48
C ARG A 224 18.29 15.88 4.94
N ASP A 225 17.89 16.82 5.77
CA ASP A 225 18.01 18.24 5.47
C ASP A 225 19.48 18.70 5.41
N ASP A 226 19.73 19.68 4.53
CA ASP A 226 21.00 20.41 4.39
C ASP A 226 22.22 19.53 4.03
N GLY A 227 21.96 18.44 3.32
CA GLY A 227 22.98 17.53 2.82
C GLY A 227 23.59 16.62 3.89
N PHE A 228 24.31 15.61 3.41
CA PHE A 228 24.96 14.63 4.27
C PHE A 228 26.16 13.99 3.57
N ALA A 229 27.08 13.47 4.38
CA ALA A 229 28.18 12.65 3.92
C ALA A 229 28.17 11.28 4.57
N VAL A 230 28.70 10.30 3.83
CA VAL A 230 29.06 8.98 4.33
C VAL A 230 30.49 8.63 3.97
N THR A 231 31.14 7.86 4.83
CA THR A 231 32.51 7.39 4.68
C THR A 231 32.50 5.87 4.60
N LEU A 232 33.07 5.32 3.52
CA LEU A 232 33.04 3.90 3.19
C LEU A 232 34.45 3.32 3.15
N ALA A 233 34.69 2.27 3.92
CA ALA A 233 35.86 1.40 3.82
C ALA A 233 35.54 0.18 2.93
N ALA A 234 35.23 0.43 1.67
CA ALA A 234 34.77 -0.59 0.71
C ALA A 234 35.92 -1.36 0.02
N GLY A 235 37.16 -1.16 0.46
CA GLY A 235 38.36 -1.67 -0.21
C GLY A 235 38.68 -0.91 -1.51
N PRO A 236 39.51 -1.50 -2.40
CA PRO A 236 39.97 -0.86 -3.63
C PRO A 236 38.86 -0.80 -4.69
N ILE A 237 37.96 0.18 -4.57
CA ILE A 237 36.86 0.40 -5.52
C ILE A 237 37.24 1.35 -6.66
N GLU A 238 36.60 1.14 -7.81
CA GLU A 238 36.84 1.89 -9.06
C GLU A 238 35.65 2.76 -9.45
N ALA A 239 34.47 2.43 -8.93
CA ALA A 239 33.23 3.11 -9.26
C ALA A 239 32.38 3.45 -8.04
N VAL A 240 31.74 4.61 -8.12
CA VAL A 240 30.66 5.06 -7.24
C VAL A 240 29.50 5.52 -8.13
N ALA A 241 28.30 5.03 -7.86
CA ALA A 241 27.10 5.40 -8.58
C ALA A 241 25.98 5.74 -7.61
N LEU A 242 25.22 6.79 -7.92
CA LEU A 242 24.09 7.24 -7.14
C LEU A 242 22.85 7.30 -8.03
N LEU A 243 21.73 6.76 -7.55
CA LEU A 243 20.44 6.75 -8.22
C LEU A 243 19.41 7.51 -7.37
N ASP A 244 18.43 8.10 -8.04
CA ASP A 244 17.33 8.86 -7.41
C ASP A 244 17.85 9.92 -6.41
N VAL A 245 18.82 10.73 -6.85
CA VAL A 245 19.45 11.77 -6.01
C VAL A 245 18.63 13.06 -6.06
N VAL A 246 18.26 13.56 -4.89
CA VAL A 246 17.74 14.91 -4.67
C VAL A 246 18.81 15.71 -3.96
N GLY A 247 19.29 16.78 -4.59
CA GLY A 247 20.35 17.64 -4.05
C GLY A 247 20.88 18.60 -5.12
N ALA A 248 21.95 19.33 -4.80
CA ALA A 248 22.64 20.25 -5.70
C ALA A 248 23.88 19.63 -6.34
N THR A 249 24.75 18.97 -5.55
CA THR A 249 25.99 18.36 -6.06
C THR A 249 26.33 17.09 -5.30
N VAL A 250 26.96 16.14 -5.97
CA VAL A 250 27.62 15.00 -5.36
C VAL A 250 29.13 15.16 -5.47
N ARG A 251 29.83 14.98 -4.36
CA ARG A 251 31.30 14.98 -4.29
C ARG A 251 31.79 13.64 -3.78
N VAL A 252 32.73 13.04 -4.50
CA VAL A 252 33.40 11.79 -4.11
C VAL A 252 34.88 12.10 -3.87
N GLN A 253 35.36 11.70 -2.70
CA GLN A 253 36.74 11.95 -2.26
C GLN A 253 37.38 10.68 -1.76
N THR A 254 38.62 10.44 -2.19
CA THR A 254 39.54 9.48 -1.59
C THR A 254 40.97 9.92 -1.89
N THR A 255 41.98 9.16 -1.47
CA THR A 255 43.37 9.54 -1.73
C THR A 255 43.65 9.59 -3.23
N GLY A 256 44.08 10.78 -3.69
CA GLY A 256 44.36 11.05 -5.10
C GLY A 256 43.12 11.34 -5.96
N TYR A 257 41.91 11.40 -5.37
CA TYR A 257 40.67 11.62 -6.08
C TYR A 257 39.74 12.58 -5.33
N ASP A 258 39.32 13.65 -6.00
CA ASP A 258 38.37 14.62 -5.45
C ASP A 258 37.59 15.24 -6.61
N GLN A 259 36.42 14.67 -6.90
CA GLN A 259 35.57 15.10 -8.00
C GLN A 259 34.21 15.49 -7.48
N THR A 260 33.65 16.55 -8.06
CA THR A 260 32.30 17.04 -7.76
C THR A 260 31.52 17.12 -9.07
N GLN A 261 30.33 16.52 -9.08
CA GLN A 261 29.38 16.59 -10.19
C GLN A 261 28.08 17.24 -9.75
N PRO A 262 27.42 18.05 -10.61
CA PRO A 262 26.08 18.54 -10.32
C PRO A 262 25.08 17.38 -10.33
N VAL A 263 24.05 17.48 -9.49
CA VAL A 263 22.90 16.56 -9.57
C VAL A 263 22.14 16.86 -10.85
N VAL A 264 21.90 15.82 -11.65
CA VAL A 264 21.16 15.85 -12.91
C VAL A 264 20.04 14.81 -12.85
N GLU A 265 19.08 14.90 -13.77
CA GLU A 265 18.07 13.84 -13.92
C GLU A 265 18.75 12.53 -14.35
N GLY A 266 18.51 11.46 -13.58
CA GLY A 266 19.09 10.14 -13.83
C GLY A 266 20.22 9.77 -12.87
N ALA A 267 21.02 8.78 -13.28
CA ALA A 267 22.14 8.26 -12.51
C ALA A 267 23.35 9.21 -12.51
N ILE A 268 23.99 9.39 -11.35
CA ILE A 268 25.27 10.09 -11.20
C ILE A 268 26.36 9.04 -11.01
N VAL A 269 27.37 9.03 -11.88
CA VAL A 269 28.42 8.01 -11.87
C VAL A 269 29.83 8.62 -11.84
N PHE A 270 30.68 8.03 -11.01
CA PHE A 270 32.12 8.26 -10.94
C PHE A 270 32.79 6.93 -11.27
N LEU A 271 33.53 6.86 -12.37
CA LEU A 271 34.03 5.59 -12.95
C LEU A 271 35.56 5.56 -13.08
N ASP A 272 36.24 6.50 -12.43
CA ASP A 272 37.68 6.74 -12.56
C ASP A 272 38.36 6.82 -11.19
N LEU A 273 37.80 6.16 -10.17
CA LEU A 273 38.44 6.09 -8.86
C LEU A 273 39.75 5.29 -8.94
N PRO A 274 40.78 5.66 -8.16
CA PRO A 274 42.13 5.12 -8.30
C PRO A 274 42.34 3.70 -7.72
N ALA A 275 41.28 2.97 -7.36
CA ALA A 275 41.32 1.63 -6.77
C ALA A 275 42.29 1.52 -5.56
N VAL A 276 42.29 2.53 -4.69
CA VAL A 276 43.09 2.54 -3.47
C VAL A 276 42.33 1.90 -2.31
N ASP A 277 43.04 1.17 -1.46
CA ASP A 277 42.48 0.56 -0.24
C ASP A 277 42.41 1.60 0.90
N GLU A 278 41.64 2.67 0.68
CA GLU A 278 41.43 3.77 1.62
C GLU A 278 39.95 4.20 1.64
N ASP A 279 39.56 4.91 2.69
CA ASP A 279 38.19 5.40 2.86
C ASP A 279 37.74 6.28 1.69
N VAL A 280 36.51 6.05 1.25
CA VAL A 280 35.83 6.85 0.22
C VAL A 280 34.72 7.66 0.88
N ILE A 281 34.82 8.98 0.78
CA ILE A 281 33.84 9.92 1.32
C ILE A 281 32.93 10.35 0.18
N VAL A 282 31.63 10.10 0.33
CA VAL A 282 30.59 10.54 -0.59
C VAL A 282 29.77 11.62 0.11
N THR A 283 29.76 12.83 -0.44
CA THR A 283 29.01 13.97 0.08
C THR A 283 27.94 14.39 -0.91
N ILE A 284 26.69 14.43 -0.48
CA ILE A 284 25.57 15.00 -1.23
C ILE A 284 25.24 16.35 -0.58
N ALA A 285 25.47 17.43 -1.32
CA ALA A 285 25.18 18.78 -0.87
C ALA A 285 23.85 19.26 -1.45
N GLY A 286 23.05 19.94 -0.65
CA GLY A 286 21.76 20.53 -1.02
C GLY A 286 21.30 21.50 0.06
N THR A 287 20.22 22.23 -0.21
CA THR A 287 19.52 23.06 0.79
C THR A 287 18.12 22.50 0.97
N GLY A 288 17.69 22.27 2.22
CA GLY A 288 16.46 21.52 2.49
C GLY A 288 16.65 20.02 2.27
N GLU A 289 15.55 19.31 2.01
CA GLU A 289 15.56 17.84 1.89
C GLU A 289 16.51 17.37 0.78
N THR A 290 17.55 16.66 1.19
CA THR A 290 18.53 16.01 0.31
C THR A 290 18.39 14.51 0.48
N SER A 291 18.29 13.76 -0.62
CA SER A 291 18.08 12.31 -0.55
C SER A 291 18.79 11.54 -1.65
N VAL A 292 18.98 10.24 -1.42
CA VAL A 292 19.50 9.28 -2.41
C VAL A 292 18.76 7.96 -2.27
N GLY A 293 18.30 7.41 -3.39
CA GLY A 293 17.64 6.10 -3.42
C GLY A 293 18.63 4.94 -3.31
N THR A 294 19.69 4.96 -4.13
CA THR A 294 20.72 3.91 -4.12
C THR A 294 22.11 4.51 -4.25
N LEU A 295 23.01 4.15 -3.34
CA LEU A 295 24.44 4.40 -3.40
C LEU A 295 25.16 3.07 -3.63
N LEU A 296 25.66 2.87 -4.84
CA LEU A 296 26.37 1.67 -5.26
C LEU A 296 27.85 1.96 -5.42
N VAL A 297 28.69 1.14 -4.80
CA VAL A 297 30.14 1.17 -4.98
C VAL A 297 30.64 -0.17 -5.46
N GLY A 298 31.69 -0.19 -6.26
CA GLY A 298 32.13 -1.44 -6.86
C GLY A 298 33.36 -1.37 -7.75
N HIS A 299 33.66 -2.52 -8.35
CA HIS A 299 34.72 -2.71 -9.33
C HIS A 299 34.14 -2.61 -10.75
N ILE A 300 34.93 -2.11 -11.69
CA ILE A 300 34.52 -1.97 -13.09
C ILE A 300 34.97 -3.21 -13.87
N ALA A 301 33.99 -4.02 -14.26
CA ALA A 301 34.18 -5.12 -15.19
C ALA A 301 33.94 -4.64 -16.63
N THR A 302 34.98 -4.69 -17.46
CA THR A 302 34.89 -4.30 -18.88
C THR A 302 34.21 -5.40 -19.71
N LEU A 303 33.28 -5.02 -20.59
CA LEU A 303 32.49 -5.96 -21.41
C LEU A 303 32.62 -5.74 -22.92
N GLY A 304 33.56 -4.88 -23.34
CA GLY A 304 33.87 -4.61 -24.73
C GLY A 304 33.43 -3.24 -25.22
N ARG A 305 33.64 -3.02 -26.52
CA ARG A 305 33.21 -1.79 -27.20
C ARG A 305 31.76 -1.95 -27.67
N THR A 306 30.87 -1.12 -27.17
CA THR A 306 29.45 -1.05 -27.56
C THR A 306 29.34 -0.93 -29.08
N GLY A 307 28.55 -1.82 -29.67
CA GLY A 307 28.25 -1.85 -31.10
C GLY A 307 27.18 -0.84 -31.48
N ASP A 308 26.88 -0.77 -32.77
CA ASP A 308 25.92 0.18 -33.30
C ASP A 308 24.50 -0.14 -32.80
N SER A 309 23.74 0.91 -32.44
CA SER A 309 22.31 0.86 -32.08
C SER A 309 21.96 0.07 -30.80
N PRO A 310 22.50 0.44 -29.61
CA PRO A 310 21.90 0.00 -28.36
C PRO A 310 20.45 0.51 -28.27
N THR A 311 19.57 -0.30 -27.67
CA THR A 311 18.16 0.04 -27.50
C THR A 311 17.84 0.24 -26.03
N ALA A 312 17.00 1.23 -25.74
CA ALA A 312 16.43 1.47 -24.43
C ALA A 312 14.91 1.41 -24.49
N GLY A 313 14.28 1.00 -23.41
CA GLY A 313 12.82 0.99 -23.28
C GLY A 313 12.39 0.79 -21.83
N ILE A 314 11.11 0.49 -21.64
CA ILE A 314 10.54 0.15 -20.33
C ILE A 314 9.72 -1.14 -20.39
N THR A 315 9.61 -1.80 -19.25
CA THR A 315 8.57 -2.80 -18.95
C THR A 315 7.56 -2.12 -18.03
N ASP A 316 6.31 -2.00 -18.48
CA ASP A 316 5.20 -1.38 -17.73
C ASP A 316 4.37 -2.49 -17.07
N TYR A 317 4.22 -2.45 -15.74
CA TYR A 317 3.45 -3.43 -14.97
C TYR A 317 1.99 -3.04 -14.75
N SER A 318 1.53 -1.92 -15.35
CA SER A 318 0.16 -1.41 -15.20
C SER A 318 -0.90 -2.39 -15.70
N ARG A 319 -2.02 -2.47 -14.97
CA ARG A 319 -3.17 -3.31 -15.35
C ARG A 319 -4.16 -2.49 -16.16
N LYS A 320 -4.49 -2.97 -17.35
CA LYS A 320 -5.52 -2.39 -18.23
C LYS A 320 -6.64 -3.41 -18.34
N GLU A 321 -7.76 -3.16 -17.66
CA GLU A 321 -8.97 -3.97 -17.82
C GLU A 321 -9.97 -3.23 -18.66
N THR A 322 -10.52 -3.91 -19.66
CA THR A 322 -11.64 -3.40 -20.44
C THR A 322 -12.86 -4.20 -20.03
N ASP A 323 -13.91 -3.53 -19.59
CA ASP A 323 -15.16 -4.20 -19.20
C ASP A 323 -15.96 -4.66 -20.44
N ASP A 324 -17.06 -5.35 -20.18
CA ASP A 324 -17.97 -5.87 -21.22
C ASP A 324 -18.67 -4.77 -22.04
N PHE A 325 -18.55 -3.50 -21.63
CA PHE A 325 -19.10 -2.32 -22.31
C PHE A 325 -18.04 -1.53 -23.07
N GLY A 326 -16.77 -1.94 -23.00
CA GLY A 326 -15.64 -1.31 -23.69
C GLY A 326 -14.99 -0.16 -22.91
N GLU A 327 -15.33 0.03 -21.63
CA GLU A 327 -14.72 1.02 -20.75
C GLU A 327 -13.43 0.47 -20.15
N VAL A 328 -12.35 1.26 -20.23
CA VAL A 328 -11.00 0.83 -19.80
C VAL A 328 -10.72 1.39 -18.42
N THR A 329 -10.60 0.50 -17.43
CA THR A 329 -10.02 0.82 -16.12
C THR A 329 -8.51 0.61 -16.18
N LEU A 330 -7.75 1.70 -16.00
CA LEU A 330 -6.28 1.67 -15.93
C LEU A 330 -5.85 1.80 -14.48
N VAL A 331 -5.18 0.77 -13.96
CA VAL A 331 -4.45 0.84 -12.69
C VAL A 331 -2.96 1.00 -13.03
N GLU A 332 -2.48 2.23 -12.90
CA GLU A 332 -1.06 2.56 -13.10
C GLU A 332 -0.22 1.89 -12.00
N ARG A 333 0.88 1.26 -12.41
CA ARG A 333 1.81 0.54 -11.52
C ARG A 333 3.26 0.94 -11.85
N ALA A 334 4.19 0.37 -11.10
CA ALA A 334 5.61 0.56 -11.33
C ALA A 334 6.02 0.19 -12.76
N PHE A 335 7.15 0.72 -13.20
CA PHE A 335 7.82 0.30 -14.44
C PHE A 335 9.30 0.03 -14.15
N ALA A 336 9.94 -0.73 -15.03
CA ALA A 336 11.37 -1.00 -15.00
C ALA A 336 12.02 -0.54 -16.31
N LYS A 337 13.21 0.09 -16.23
CA LYS A 337 14.03 0.36 -17.43
C LYS A 337 14.47 -0.97 -18.05
N ARG A 338 14.60 -1.04 -19.36
CA ARG A 338 15.25 -2.16 -20.04
C ARG A 338 16.22 -1.65 -21.09
N MET A 339 17.31 -2.37 -21.28
CA MET A 339 18.21 -2.11 -22.39
C MET A 339 18.62 -3.39 -23.10
N SER A 340 18.99 -3.26 -24.37
CA SER A 340 19.67 -4.32 -25.09
C SER A 340 20.82 -3.72 -25.89
N ALA A 341 22.01 -4.23 -25.65
CA ALA A 341 23.25 -3.75 -26.24
C ALA A 341 24.03 -4.91 -26.86
N ARG A 342 24.77 -4.60 -27.93
CA ARG A 342 25.79 -5.50 -28.47
C ARG A 342 27.14 -4.90 -28.16
N ALA A 343 28.15 -5.73 -27.94
CA ALA A 343 29.52 -5.28 -27.78
C ALA A 343 30.48 -6.17 -28.54
N ILE A 344 31.54 -5.54 -29.04
CA ILE A 344 32.65 -6.18 -29.72
C ILE A 344 33.74 -6.42 -28.67
N ILE A 345 34.16 -7.67 -28.51
CA ILE A 345 35.19 -8.09 -27.55
C ILE A 345 36.35 -8.78 -28.24
N SER A 346 37.55 -8.70 -27.65
CA SER A 346 38.69 -9.56 -28.01
C SER A 346 38.29 -11.03 -27.87
N THR A 347 38.62 -11.86 -28.85
CA THR A 347 38.31 -13.29 -28.76
C THR A 347 39.01 -13.95 -27.55
N SER A 348 40.20 -13.49 -27.15
CA SER A 348 40.85 -13.97 -25.92
C SER A 348 40.10 -13.62 -24.63
N ALA A 349 39.20 -12.63 -24.66
CA ALA A 349 38.44 -12.17 -23.49
C ALA A 349 37.06 -12.86 -23.36
N VAL A 350 36.74 -13.85 -24.22
CA VAL A 350 35.44 -14.55 -24.22
C VAL A 350 35.14 -15.19 -22.86
N ASP A 351 36.08 -15.97 -22.32
CA ASP A 351 35.89 -16.62 -21.02
C ASP A 351 35.81 -15.59 -19.88
N LEU A 352 36.62 -14.53 -19.96
CA LEU A 352 36.65 -13.43 -18.98
C LEU A 352 35.29 -12.72 -18.90
N VAL A 353 34.76 -12.29 -20.05
CA VAL A 353 33.47 -11.58 -20.14
C VAL A 353 32.31 -12.48 -19.71
N ALA A 354 32.32 -13.75 -20.11
CA ALA A 354 31.30 -14.70 -19.68
C ALA A 354 31.32 -14.92 -18.15
N ASN A 355 32.52 -15.03 -17.55
CA ASN A 355 32.67 -15.15 -16.10
C ASN A 355 32.22 -13.89 -15.36
N ARG A 356 32.52 -12.68 -15.87
CA ARG A 356 32.08 -11.40 -15.30
C ARG A 356 30.56 -11.29 -15.19
N ILE A 357 29.86 -11.67 -16.27
CA ILE A 357 28.39 -11.64 -16.31
C ILE A 357 27.80 -12.74 -15.40
N ALA A 358 28.38 -13.95 -15.42
CA ALA A 358 27.94 -15.05 -14.56
C ALA A 358 28.16 -14.78 -13.06
N ALA A 359 29.16 -13.97 -12.71
CA ALA A 359 29.49 -13.62 -11.33
C ALA A 359 28.38 -12.83 -10.64
N VAL A 360 27.70 -11.95 -11.38
CA VAL A 360 26.62 -11.10 -10.87
C VAL A 360 25.23 -11.73 -11.02
N ARG A 361 25.14 -13.03 -11.29
CA ARG A 361 23.85 -13.74 -11.36
C ARG A 361 23.08 -13.57 -10.05
N ALA A 362 21.80 -13.21 -10.17
CA ALA A 362 20.91 -12.96 -9.03
C ALA A 362 21.41 -11.87 -8.07
N ARG A 363 22.26 -10.94 -8.52
CA ARG A 363 22.69 -9.76 -7.74
C ARG A 363 22.50 -8.50 -8.58
N PRO A 364 21.67 -7.53 -8.15
CA PRO A 364 21.49 -6.28 -8.90
C PRO A 364 22.82 -5.58 -9.11
N SER A 365 23.12 -5.19 -10.33
CA SER A 365 24.38 -4.52 -10.70
C SER A 365 24.10 -3.34 -11.63
N LEU A 366 25.06 -2.43 -11.76
CA LEU A 366 24.93 -1.31 -12.68
C LEU A 366 25.52 -1.67 -14.04
N TRP A 367 24.72 -1.53 -15.08
CA TRP A 367 25.10 -1.83 -16.45
C TRP A 367 25.10 -0.54 -17.27
N ILE A 368 26.22 -0.23 -17.93
CA ILE A 368 26.44 1.03 -18.63
C ILE A 368 26.83 0.72 -20.06
N ALA A 369 25.97 1.03 -21.03
CA ALA A 369 26.32 0.90 -22.45
C ALA A 369 26.88 2.20 -23.06
N ASP A 370 26.46 3.35 -22.53
CA ASP A 370 26.99 4.68 -22.85
C ASP A 370 26.64 5.63 -21.69
N THR A 371 27.62 6.38 -21.18
CA THR A 371 27.42 7.33 -20.07
C THR A 371 26.69 8.61 -20.50
N SER A 372 26.57 8.86 -21.81
CA SER A 372 25.91 10.05 -22.36
C SER A 372 24.38 9.97 -22.30
N PHE A 373 23.84 8.77 -22.06
CA PHE A 373 22.40 8.51 -22.04
C PHE A 373 22.02 7.75 -20.77
N ASP A 374 21.26 8.40 -19.88
CA ASP A 374 20.74 7.76 -18.65
C ASP A 374 19.88 6.51 -18.95
N SER A 375 19.21 6.48 -20.12
CA SER A 375 18.44 5.31 -20.56
C SER A 375 19.29 4.08 -20.86
N LEU A 376 20.61 4.25 -20.99
CA LEU A 376 21.62 3.21 -21.19
C LEU A 376 22.46 2.94 -19.92
N ILE A 377 22.07 3.56 -18.78
CA ILE A 377 22.58 3.27 -17.44
C ILE A 377 21.45 2.59 -16.67
N VAL A 378 21.55 1.26 -16.53
CA VAL A 378 20.48 0.44 -15.96
C VAL A 378 20.98 -0.29 -14.72
N TYR A 379 20.35 -0.02 -13.58
CA TYR A 379 20.53 -0.80 -12.36
C TYR A 379 19.53 -1.95 -12.29
N GLY A 380 20.03 -3.18 -12.30
CA GLY A 380 19.19 -4.37 -12.28
C GLY A 380 19.94 -5.64 -12.68
N PHE A 381 19.24 -6.55 -13.36
CA PHE A 381 19.75 -7.87 -13.70
C PHE A 381 19.89 -8.04 -15.21
N PHE A 382 20.89 -8.82 -15.64
CA PHE A 382 20.83 -9.35 -17.00
C PHE A 382 19.66 -10.35 -17.11
N LYS A 383 18.92 -10.25 -18.21
CA LYS A 383 17.86 -11.19 -18.58
C LYS A 383 18.44 -12.33 -19.38
N ASP A 384 19.26 -12.01 -20.36
CA ASP A 384 20.02 -12.96 -21.16
C ASP A 384 21.33 -12.35 -21.64
N PHE A 385 22.28 -13.23 -21.99
CA PHE A 385 23.43 -12.87 -22.78
C PHE A 385 23.83 -14.02 -23.70
N SER A 386 24.45 -13.68 -24.82
CA SER A 386 25.07 -14.64 -25.72
C SER A 386 26.33 -14.05 -26.34
N ILE A 387 27.42 -14.81 -26.41
CA ILE A 387 28.65 -14.41 -27.09
C ILE A 387 28.85 -15.28 -28.31
N GLU A 388 28.94 -14.66 -29.48
CA GLU A 388 29.34 -15.29 -30.73
C GLU A 388 30.87 -15.26 -30.85
N VAL A 389 31.52 -16.42 -30.78
CA VAL A 389 32.98 -16.57 -30.63
C VAL A 389 33.70 -16.57 -31.99
N GLY A 390 34.08 -15.40 -32.47
CA GLY A 390 34.76 -15.22 -33.75
C GLY A 390 36.27 -15.47 -33.70
N GLU A 391 36.92 -15.51 -34.87
CA GLU A 391 38.36 -15.85 -34.98
C GLU A 391 39.28 -14.83 -34.30
N ASN A 392 39.08 -13.53 -34.56
CA ASN A 392 39.89 -12.45 -33.97
C ASN A 392 39.08 -11.58 -33.00
N VAL A 393 37.78 -11.47 -33.26
CA VAL A 393 36.86 -10.62 -32.54
C VAL A 393 35.57 -11.38 -32.33
N SER A 394 35.02 -11.30 -31.13
CA SER A 394 33.77 -11.93 -30.75
C SER A 394 32.70 -10.88 -30.46
N VAL A 395 31.43 -11.26 -30.56
CA VAL A 395 30.30 -10.34 -30.38
C VAL A 395 29.45 -10.77 -29.21
N LEU A 396 29.42 -9.96 -28.15
CA LEU A 396 28.48 -10.08 -27.04
C LEU A 396 27.13 -9.46 -27.44
N SER A 397 26.04 -10.16 -27.16
CA SER A 397 24.68 -9.61 -27.11
C SER A 397 24.18 -9.72 -25.68
N LEU A 398 23.70 -8.62 -25.12
CA LEU A 398 23.29 -8.51 -23.72
C LEU A 398 21.92 -7.84 -23.63
N SER A 399 21.00 -8.45 -22.89
CA SER A 399 19.72 -7.85 -22.50
C SER A 399 19.69 -7.65 -20.98
N VAL A 400 19.35 -6.44 -20.54
CA VAL A 400 19.29 -6.06 -19.14
C VAL A 400 17.90 -5.54 -18.80
N GLU A 401 17.39 -5.99 -17.67
CA GLU A 401 16.16 -5.55 -17.05
C GLU A 401 16.49 -4.85 -15.74
N GLY A 402 16.05 -3.60 -15.64
CA GLY A 402 16.18 -2.78 -14.46
C GLY A 402 15.27 -3.25 -13.34
N LEU A 403 15.56 -2.82 -12.12
CA LEU A 403 14.59 -2.94 -11.04
C LEU A 403 13.42 -1.96 -11.26
N SER A 404 12.24 -2.34 -10.81
CA SER A 404 11.11 -1.42 -10.66
C SER A 404 11.20 -0.71 -9.32
N LYS A 405 10.91 0.59 -9.33
CA LYS A 405 10.66 1.34 -8.11
C LYS A 405 9.29 0.94 -7.59
N ALA A 406 9.24 0.20 -6.49
CA ALA A 406 7.96 -0.03 -5.83
C ALA A 406 7.42 1.34 -5.38
N ALA A 407 6.12 1.57 -5.57
CA ALA A 407 5.49 2.71 -4.92
C ALA A 407 5.77 2.56 -3.41
N PRO A 408 6.10 3.65 -2.68
CA PRO A 408 6.19 3.57 -1.23
C PRO A 408 4.94 2.84 -0.73
N LEU A 409 5.11 1.85 0.15
CA LEU A 409 3.99 1.45 0.99
C LEU A 409 3.57 2.74 1.66
N ALA A 410 2.46 3.33 1.23
CA ALA A 410 1.98 4.55 1.82
C ALA A 410 1.79 4.23 3.30
N SER A 411 2.69 4.75 4.13
CA SER A 411 2.26 5.24 5.42
C SER A 411 1.05 6.12 5.11
N PRO A 412 -0.09 5.98 5.80
CA PRO A 412 -1.28 6.78 5.53
C PRO A 412 -1.04 8.30 5.59
N ASP A 413 0.16 8.75 5.97
CA ASP A 413 0.55 10.14 6.15
C ASP A 413 1.31 10.83 5.00
N ASP A 414 1.79 10.16 3.93
CA ASP A 414 2.78 10.79 3.01
C ASP A 414 2.32 11.08 1.56
N ALA A 415 1.02 11.26 1.33
CA ALA A 415 0.51 11.79 0.07
C ALA A 415 0.57 13.33 0.08
N THR A 416 1.70 13.91 -0.33
CA THR A 416 1.81 15.35 -0.56
C THR A 416 0.91 15.80 -1.72
N GLU A 417 0.17 16.88 -1.50
CA GLU A 417 -0.82 17.45 -2.43
C GLU A 417 -0.20 17.87 -3.79
N PRO A 418 -0.91 17.71 -4.92
CA PRO A 418 -0.53 18.35 -6.17
C PRO A 418 -0.71 19.88 -6.08
N PRO A 419 0.09 20.67 -6.82
CA PRO A 419 0.19 22.11 -6.62
C PRO A 419 -1.13 22.82 -6.93
N THR A 420 -1.56 23.66 -5.98
CA THR A 420 -2.74 24.50 -6.07
C THR A 420 -2.62 25.50 -7.23
N SER A 421 -3.51 25.40 -8.23
CA SER A 421 -3.88 26.56 -9.04
C SER A 421 -5.38 26.82 -8.85
N ASN A 422 -5.67 28.07 -8.49
CA ASN A 422 -6.95 28.55 -8.00
C ASN A 422 -8.16 28.18 -8.88
N GLY A 423 -9.21 27.68 -8.21
CA GLY A 423 -10.58 28.10 -8.50
C GLY A 423 -11.39 27.25 -9.48
N ALA A 424 -11.71 26.01 -9.10
CA ALA A 424 -12.96 25.38 -9.53
C ALA A 424 -13.47 24.48 -8.40
N LEU A 425 -14.70 24.74 -7.94
CA LEU A 425 -15.41 23.84 -7.04
C LEU A 425 -15.49 22.44 -7.68
N PRO A 426 -15.33 21.35 -6.91
CA PRO A 426 -15.57 20.01 -7.44
C PRO A 426 -17.04 19.90 -7.89
N PRO A 427 -17.33 19.31 -9.06
CA PRO A 427 -18.70 19.03 -9.44
C PRO A 427 -19.32 18.05 -8.43
N SER A 428 -20.41 18.47 -7.79
CA SER A 428 -21.35 17.56 -7.12
C SER A 428 -22.15 16.75 -8.16
N PRO A 429 -22.59 15.51 -7.84
CA PRO A 429 -22.61 14.89 -6.52
C PRO A 429 -21.41 13.97 -6.22
N ILE A 430 -20.92 14.08 -4.99
CA ILE A 430 -20.06 13.11 -4.29
C ILE A 430 -20.89 11.87 -3.93
N SER A 431 -20.37 10.68 -4.22
CA SER A 431 -20.88 9.44 -3.63
C SER A 431 -20.37 9.32 -2.19
N GLU A 432 -21.28 9.06 -1.26
CA GLU A 432 -21.04 8.80 0.17
C GLU A 432 -19.97 7.70 0.37
N GLY A 433 -19.22 7.70 1.50
CA GLY A 433 -18.33 6.58 1.86
C GLY A 433 -16.95 6.88 2.48
N HIS A 434 -16.55 8.14 2.67
CA HIS A 434 -15.21 8.47 3.24
C HIS A 434 -15.32 9.07 4.64
N LEU A 435 -14.68 8.44 5.63
CA LEU A 435 -14.31 9.08 6.89
C LEU A 435 -12.97 9.80 6.67
N TRP A 436 -12.93 11.09 6.96
CA TRP A 436 -11.71 11.91 6.96
C TRP A 436 -11.06 11.86 8.35
N PHE A 437 -9.76 11.59 8.42
CA PHE A 437 -8.96 11.68 9.65
C PHE A 437 -8.10 12.96 9.62
N ASP A 438 -8.02 13.65 10.76
CA ASP A 438 -7.00 14.67 11.03
C ASP A 438 -5.96 14.03 11.98
N PRO A 439 -4.72 13.77 11.53
CA PRO A 439 -3.70 13.11 12.34
C PRO A 439 -3.08 14.01 13.43
N ASN A 440 -3.47 15.29 13.55
CA ASN A 440 -2.84 16.23 14.49
C ASN A 440 -3.60 16.48 15.81
N ASP A 441 -4.77 15.88 16.05
CA ASP A 441 -5.52 16.10 17.30
C ASP A 441 -5.32 14.96 18.30
N GLY A 442 -4.31 15.11 19.16
CA GLY A 442 -3.98 14.18 20.25
C GLY A 442 -5.01 14.09 21.39
N GLN A 443 -6.31 14.34 21.17
CA GLN A 443 -7.34 14.30 22.22
C GLN A 443 -8.46 13.26 22.05
N HIS A 444 -8.59 12.58 20.91
CA HIS A 444 -9.75 11.72 20.68
C HIS A 444 -9.35 10.24 20.49
N GLY A 445 -9.36 9.50 21.60
CA GLY A 445 -9.07 8.07 21.65
C GLY A 445 -10.32 7.26 21.35
N TYR A 446 -10.49 6.85 20.09
CA TYR A 446 -11.60 5.97 19.69
C TYR A 446 -11.35 4.54 20.17
N ARG A 447 -12.37 3.91 20.78
CA ARG A 447 -12.35 2.49 21.17
C ARG A 447 -13.54 1.78 20.54
N GLN A 448 -13.26 0.65 19.89
CA GLN A 448 -14.29 -0.24 19.35
C GLN A 448 -14.73 -1.22 20.44
N ASP A 449 -16.01 -1.20 20.80
CA ASP A 449 -16.61 -2.16 21.73
C ASP A 449 -17.84 -2.78 21.03
N GLY A 450 -17.65 -3.97 20.44
CA GLY A 450 -18.66 -4.60 19.60
C GLY A 450 -18.97 -3.80 18.32
N THR A 451 -20.25 -3.48 18.09
CA THR A 451 -20.75 -2.88 16.84
C THR A 451 -20.83 -1.34 16.86
N THR A 452 -20.20 -0.67 17.83
CA THR A 452 -20.30 0.79 17.99
C THR A 452 -18.91 1.41 18.19
N LEU A 453 -18.60 2.44 17.40
CA LEU A 453 -17.43 3.31 17.59
C LEU A 453 -17.78 4.37 18.64
N THR A 454 -16.97 4.46 19.69
CA THR A 454 -17.14 5.48 20.75
C THR A 454 -15.86 6.29 20.89
N ASP A 455 -16.02 7.59 21.11
CA ASP A 455 -14.95 8.51 21.51
C ASP A 455 -15.19 8.94 22.96
N GLY A 456 -14.23 8.70 23.85
CA GLY A 456 -14.32 9.13 25.24
C GLY A 456 -15.57 8.69 26.01
N GLY A 457 -16.27 7.63 25.55
CA GLY A 457 -17.52 7.14 26.14
C GLY A 457 -18.82 7.73 25.56
N PHE A 458 -18.76 8.52 24.48
CA PHE A 458 -19.94 9.01 23.76
C PHE A 458 -20.01 8.41 22.34
N PRO A 459 -21.22 8.06 21.85
CA PRO A 459 -21.40 7.54 20.50
C PRO A 459 -21.20 8.65 19.45
N VAL A 460 -20.46 8.36 18.39
CA VAL A 460 -20.27 9.28 17.25
C VAL A 460 -21.56 9.31 16.43
N THR A 461 -22.13 10.50 16.24
CA THR A 461 -23.35 10.73 15.43
C THR A 461 -23.10 11.89 14.47
N ASP A 462 -23.51 11.77 13.21
CA ASP A 462 -23.63 12.92 12.31
C ASP A 462 -24.96 13.63 12.60
N GLY A 463 -24.89 14.79 13.25
CA GLY A 463 -25.99 15.75 13.29
C GLY A 463 -27.34 15.28 13.86
N GLY A 464 -27.40 14.13 14.56
CA GLY A 464 -28.61 13.64 15.23
C GLY A 464 -29.18 12.29 14.78
N GLU A 465 -28.51 11.53 13.90
CA GLU A 465 -28.89 10.13 13.61
C GLU A 465 -27.72 9.14 13.86
N PRO A 466 -28.00 7.90 14.36
CA PRO A 466 -26.99 6.85 14.41
C PRO A 466 -26.69 6.35 13.00
N ILE A 467 -25.41 6.24 12.63
CA ILE A 467 -24.96 5.68 11.35
C ILE A 467 -25.41 4.21 11.29
N GLY A 468 -26.48 3.95 10.54
CA GLY A 468 -27.04 2.63 10.28
C GLY A 468 -26.93 2.26 8.81
N CYS A 469 -26.67 0.96 8.57
CA CYS A 469 -26.53 0.21 7.29
C CYS A 469 -25.34 0.63 6.40
N SER A 470 -24.31 -0.21 6.17
CA SER A 470 -24.20 -1.51 5.47
C SER A 470 -23.95 -1.38 3.96
N GLY A 471 -22.72 -1.74 3.53
CA GLY A 471 -22.33 -2.01 2.15
C GLY A 471 -21.20 -1.11 1.63
N TRP A 472 -19.94 -1.46 1.94
CA TRP A 472 -18.74 -1.02 1.23
C TRP A 472 -17.76 -2.18 1.19
N VAL A 473 -17.13 -2.42 0.03
CA VAL A 473 -16.14 -3.48 -0.23
C VAL A 473 -15.15 -3.52 0.93
N SER A 474 -15.15 -4.65 1.63
CA SER A 474 -14.41 -4.77 2.86
C SER A 474 -12.96 -5.09 2.52
N ILE A 475 -12.03 -4.39 3.19
CA ILE A 475 -10.62 -4.80 3.38
C ILE A 475 -10.48 -6.29 3.84
N ARG A 476 -11.60 -6.94 4.20
CA ARG A 476 -11.74 -8.31 4.71
C ARG A 476 -11.87 -9.38 3.63
N ASP A 477 -12.23 -9.04 2.38
CA ASP A 477 -12.19 -9.99 1.26
C ASP A 477 -10.74 -10.39 0.94
N GLY A 478 -9.81 -9.46 1.19
CA GLY A 478 -8.37 -9.68 1.12
C GLY A 478 -7.84 -10.61 2.22
N GLU A 479 -8.37 -10.53 3.45
CA GLU A 479 -7.88 -11.36 4.56
C GLU A 479 -8.25 -12.83 4.42
N ALA A 480 -9.48 -13.16 4.01
CA ALA A 480 -9.90 -14.54 3.78
C ALA A 480 -9.20 -15.15 2.55
N SER A 481 -9.07 -14.39 1.47
CA SER A 481 -8.34 -14.81 0.27
C SER A 481 -6.86 -15.01 0.55
N ARG A 482 -6.23 -14.06 1.28
CA ARG A 482 -4.82 -14.18 1.71
C ARG A 482 -4.60 -15.34 2.67
N ALA A 483 -5.51 -15.60 3.60
CA ALA A 483 -5.43 -16.74 4.51
C ALA A 483 -5.54 -18.07 3.75
N GLY A 484 -6.40 -18.14 2.71
CA GLY A 484 -6.45 -19.26 1.77
C GLY A 484 -5.12 -19.44 1.03
N GLU A 485 -4.61 -18.40 0.39
CA GLU A 485 -3.32 -18.42 -0.33
C GLU A 485 -2.14 -18.83 0.57
N LEU A 486 -2.13 -18.39 1.83
CA LEU A 486 -1.11 -18.77 2.81
C LEU A 486 -1.22 -20.25 3.23
N ALA A 487 -2.44 -20.79 3.33
CA ALA A 487 -2.66 -22.20 3.58
C ALA A 487 -2.15 -23.04 2.40
N ASP A 488 -2.55 -22.68 1.18
CA ASP A 488 -2.19 -23.37 -0.06
C ASP A 488 -0.66 -23.39 -0.24
N ALA A 489 0.00 -22.23 -0.09
CA ALA A 489 1.45 -22.13 -0.19
C ALA A 489 2.19 -22.95 0.88
N ALA A 490 1.62 -23.06 2.09
CA ALA A 490 2.21 -23.87 3.15
C ALA A 490 2.02 -25.37 2.92
N ILE A 491 0.88 -25.78 2.38
CA ILE A 491 0.56 -27.17 2.02
C ILE A 491 1.40 -27.64 0.83
N ASP A 492 1.57 -26.81 -0.20
CA ASP A 492 2.42 -27.13 -1.36
C ASP A 492 3.86 -27.42 -0.97
N ASP A 493 4.43 -26.61 -0.07
CA ASP A 493 5.78 -26.81 0.45
C ASP A 493 5.89 -28.08 1.33
N LEU A 494 4.80 -28.45 2.01
CA LEU A 494 4.73 -29.69 2.78
C LEU A 494 4.58 -30.92 1.87
N TYR A 495 3.98 -30.79 0.69
CA TYR A 495 3.99 -31.84 -0.35
C TYR A 495 5.35 -31.98 -1.03
N ALA A 496 6.12 -30.90 -1.13
CA ALA A 496 7.43 -30.86 -1.77
C ALA A 496 8.56 -31.51 -0.93
N LEU A 497 8.28 -31.97 0.29
CA LEU A 497 9.22 -32.77 1.08
C LEU A 497 9.58 -34.08 0.36
N GLY A 498 10.82 -34.56 0.55
CA GLY A 498 11.35 -35.74 -0.11
C GLY A 498 10.49 -36.99 0.12
N GLU A 499 10.25 -37.78 -0.92
CA GLU A 499 9.43 -39.01 -0.84
C GLU A 499 10.22 -40.24 -0.36
N ASP A 500 11.20 -40.06 0.52
CA ASP A 500 12.12 -41.13 0.98
C ASP A 500 11.65 -41.83 2.27
N GLY A 501 10.47 -41.48 2.79
CA GLY A 501 9.92 -42.04 4.04
C GLY A 501 10.60 -41.55 5.31
N ILE A 502 11.46 -40.53 5.22
CA ILE A 502 12.21 -39.98 6.34
C ILE A 502 12.05 -38.46 6.34
N LEU A 503 11.65 -37.88 7.46
CA LEU A 503 11.71 -36.44 7.69
C LEU A 503 13.08 -36.13 8.27
N THR A 504 13.99 -35.68 7.42
CA THR A 504 15.35 -35.31 7.81
C THR A 504 15.35 -34.05 8.68
N GLY A 505 16.38 -33.88 9.51
CA GLY A 505 16.55 -32.64 10.28
C GLY A 505 16.53 -31.36 9.42
N THR A 506 16.97 -31.44 8.16
CA THR A 506 16.93 -30.33 7.19
C THR A 506 15.51 -30.05 6.70
N GLU A 507 14.77 -31.06 6.29
CA GLU A 507 13.35 -30.91 5.88
C GLU A 507 12.48 -30.37 7.02
N LYS A 508 12.78 -30.79 8.26
CA LYS A 508 12.10 -30.27 9.44
C LYS A 508 12.35 -28.78 9.64
N ARG A 509 13.61 -28.34 9.59
CA ARG A 509 13.99 -26.94 9.77
C ARG A 509 13.49 -26.03 8.65
N GLN A 510 13.60 -26.49 7.41
CA GLN A 510 13.35 -25.65 6.24
C GLN A 510 11.87 -25.62 5.83
N ALA A 511 11.11 -26.67 6.14
CA ALA A 511 9.73 -26.79 5.67
C ALA A 511 8.77 -27.24 6.77
N LEU A 512 8.93 -28.42 7.40
CA LEU A 512 7.88 -28.96 8.28
C LEU A 512 7.54 -28.03 9.47
N ILE A 513 8.55 -27.45 10.11
CA ILE A 513 8.39 -26.53 11.25
C ILE A 513 7.79 -25.19 10.82
N PRO A 514 8.40 -24.42 9.90
CA PRO A 514 7.85 -23.14 9.48
C PRO A 514 6.47 -23.27 8.82
N ARG A 515 6.23 -24.32 8.01
CA ARG A 515 4.94 -24.52 7.33
C ARG A 515 3.83 -25.01 8.25
N SER A 516 4.16 -25.80 9.28
CA SER A 516 3.19 -26.11 10.34
C SER A 516 2.74 -24.83 11.06
N ALA A 517 3.62 -23.85 11.29
CA ALA A 517 3.24 -22.57 11.89
C ALA A 517 2.40 -21.69 10.93
N SER A 518 2.76 -21.65 9.64
CA SER A 518 1.96 -20.95 8.63
C SER A 518 0.54 -21.50 8.53
N LEU A 519 0.36 -22.82 8.57
CA LEU A 519 -0.98 -23.45 8.53
C LEU A 519 -1.84 -23.13 9.75
N GLU A 520 -1.23 -22.99 10.92
CA GLU A 520 -1.94 -22.58 12.14
C GLU A 520 -2.40 -21.12 12.09
N SER A 521 -1.55 -20.25 11.53
CA SER A 521 -1.89 -18.84 11.30
C SER A 521 -3.06 -18.71 10.30
N ALA A 522 -2.96 -19.41 9.17
CA ALA A 522 -3.98 -19.43 8.13
C ALA A 522 -5.33 -19.93 8.65
N TYR A 523 -5.35 -21.04 9.40
CA TYR A 523 -6.58 -21.54 10.02
C TYR A 523 -7.20 -20.53 11.00
N THR A 524 -6.38 -19.87 11.82
CA THR A 524 -6.87 -18.90 12.82
C THR A 524 -7.52 -17.69 12.13
N ALA A 525 -6.87 -17.15 11.10
CA ALA A 525 -7.40 -16.06 10.30
C ALA A 525 -8.72 -16.46 9.60
N LEU A 526 -8.77 -17.67 9.04
CA LEU A 526 -9.92 -18.16 8.31
C LEU A 526 -11.13 -18.41 9.22
N VAL A 527 -10.91 -18.91 10.45
CA VAL A 527 -11.96 -19.08 11.45
C VAL A 527 -12.50 -17.73 11.93
N ALA A 528 -11.63 -16.72 12.11
CA ALA A 528 -12.05 -15.37 12.47
C ALA A 528 -12.90 -14.73 11.35
N ALA A 529 -12.48 -14.89 10.10
CA ALA A 529 -13.25 -14.46 8.94
C ALA A 529 -14.61 -15.18 8.87
N ALA A 530 -14.63 -16.50 9.04
CA ALA A 530 -15.84 -17.31 9.05
C ALA A 530 -16.84 -16.90 10.14
N ALA A 531 -16.36 -16.61 11.36
CA ALA A 531 -17.21 -16.11 12.44
C ALA A 531 -17.88 -14.77 12.11
N THR A 532 -17.18 -13.92 11.35
CA THR A 532 -17.66 -12.58 10.96
C THR A 532 -18.80 -12.67 9.94
N VAL A 533 -18.79 -13.68 9.08
CA VAL A 533 -19.83 -13.90 8.04
C VAL A 533 -20.81 -15.03 8.38
N GLY A 534 -20.74 -15.57 9.61
CA GLY A 534 -21.66 -16.62 10.08
C GLY A 534 -21.46 -17.99 9.43
N VAL A 535 -20.29 -18.26 8.85
CA VAL A 535 -19.92 -19.53 8.21
C VAL A 535 -19.38 -20.51 9.27
N SER A 536 -19.78 -21.78 9.19
CA SER A 536 -19.33 -22.82 10.12
C SER A 536 -17.91 -23.30 9.81
N SER A 537 -17.02 -23.26 10.81
CA SER A 537 -15.64 -23.79 10.71
C SER A 537 -15.47 -25.22 11.25
N THR A 538 -16.56 -25.93 11.55
CA THR A 538 -16.51 -27.23 12.25
C THR A 538 -15.72 -28.30 11.49
N ALA A 539 -15.84 -28.35 10.15
CA ALA A 539 -15.11 -29.30 9.32
C ALA A 539 -13.59 -29.02 9.31
N ALA A 540 -13.20 -27.75 9.17
CA ALA A 540 -11.79 -27.33 9.25
C ALA A 540 -11.20 -27.60 10.64
N ALA A 541 -11.96 -27.36 11.71
CA ALA A 541 -11.53 -27.65 13.08
C ALA A 541 -11.28 -29.15 13.31
N ALA A 542 -12.12 -30.02 12.75
CA ALA A 542 -11.96 -31.46 12.82
C ALA A 542 -10.70 -31.93 12.05
N ALA A 543 -10.51 -31.45 10.82
CA ALA A 543 -9.38 -31.82 9.98
C ALA A 543 -8.03 -31.32 10.57
N ARG A 544 -8.01 -30.11 11.13
CA ARG A 544 -6.88 -29.57 11.90
C ARG A 544 -6.51 -30.48 13.07
N THR A 545 -7.52 -30.88 13.86
CA THR A 545 -7.31 -31.72 15.05
C THR A 545 -6.71 -33.08 14.66
N ASP A 546 -7.19 -33.66 13.56
CA ASP A 546 -6.69 -34.90 12.98
C ASP A 546 -5.23 -34.80 12.52
N TRP A 547 -4.87 -33.70 11.84
CA TRP A 547 -3.50 -33.42 11.38
C TRP A 547 -2.54 -33.27 12.56
N ILE A 548 -2.87 -32.44 13.55
CA ILE A 548 -2.04 -32.19 14.74
C ILE A 548 -1.84 -33.49 15.52
N SER A 549 -2.91 -34.25 15.74
CA SER A 549 -2.84 -35.49 16.52
C SER A 549 -1.94 -36.53 15.88
N TRP A 550 -1.97 -36.64 14.55
CA TRP A 550 -1.06 -37.52 13.81
C TRP A 550 0.38 -36.99 13.84
N ARG A 551 0.59 -35.71 13.54
CA ARG A 551 1.93 -35.08 13.51
C ARG A 551 2.63 -35.19 14.87
N ASP A 552 1.93 -34.92 15.96
CA ASP A 552 2.46 -34.99 17.32
C ASP A 552 2.69 -36.43 17.82
N SER A 553 2.18 -37.44 17.10
CA SER A 553 2.43 -38.86 17.38
C SER A 553 3.77 -39.39 16.83
N LEU A 554 4.45 -38.61 15.98
CA LEU A 554 5.70 -39.00 15.34
C LEU A 554 6.85 -39.14 16.35
N VAL A 555 7.68 -40.17 16.17
CA VAL A 555 8.86 -40.44 17.01
C VAL A 555 10.05 -40.81 16.13
N PRO A 556 11.21 -40.13 16.23
CA PRO A 556 11.48 -38.88 16.95
C PRO A 556 10.51 -37.73 16.61
N ALA A 557 10.40 -36.71 17.47
CA ALA A 557 9.36 -35.69 17.34
C ALA A 557 9.51 -34.88 16.04
N TRP A 558 8.39 -34.44 15.46
CA TRP A 558 8.37 -33.67 14.22
C TRP A 558 9.09 -32.32 14.33
N ASN A 559 9.12 -31.74 15.53
CA ASN A 559 9.78 -30.48 15.87
C ASN A 559 11.19 -30.67 16.45
N ASP A 560 11.68 -31.91 16.57
CA ASP A 560 13.07 -32.19 16.86
C ASP A 560 13.87 -32.12 15.54
N ALA A 561 14.54 -31.00 15.33
CA ALA A 561 15.35 -30.71 14.14
C ALA A 561 16.71 -31.43 14.13
N GLU A 562 17.10 -32.09 15.22
CA GLU A 562 18.41 -32.72 15.36
C GLU A 562 18.39 -34.19 14.96
N THR A 563 17.23 -34.83 14.99
CA THR A 563 17.05 -36.25 14.72
C THR A 563 16.10 -36.50 13.55
N ASP A 564 16.44 -37.42 12.66
CA ASP A 564 15.56 -37.84 11.57
C ASP A 564 14.36 -38.64 12.08
N THR A 565 13.19 -38.45 11.46
CA THR A 565 11.95 -39.14 11.83
C THR A 565 11.43 -39.99 10.71
N SER A 566 11.26 -41.29 10.94
CA SER A 566 10.58 -42.15 9.98
C SER A 566 9.09 -41.81 9.91
N VAL A 567 8.56 -41.70 8.70
CA VAL A 567 7.17 -41.33 8.47
C VAL A 567 6.53 -42.22 7.41
N ASP A 568 5.29 -42.64 7.65
CA ASP A 568 4.45 -43.22 6.61
C ASP A 568 3.91 -42.11 5.70
N ARG A 569 4.46 -42.01 4.49
CA ARG A 569 4.12 -40.95 3.53
C ARG A 569 2.69 -41.04 3.00
N VAL A 570 2.06 -42.22 3.04
CA VAL A 570 0.65 -42.38 2.65
C VAL A 570 -0.24 -41.74 3.72
N ILE A 571 0.02 -42.03 4.99
CA ILE A 571 -0.74 -41.44 6.11
C ILE A 571 -0.50 -39.92 6.18
N TYR A 572 0.75 -39.48 5.98
CA TYR A 572 1.11 -38.06 5.89
C TYR A 572 0.24 -37.32 4.87
N ARG A 573 0.21 -37.80 3.62
CA ARG A 573 -0.52 -37.14 2.53
C ARG A 573 -2.02 -37.17 2.77
N THR A 574 -2.58 -38.31 3.14
CA THR A 574 -4.02 -38.41 3.40
C THR A 574 -4.49 -37.45 4.50
N LYS A 575 -3.67 -37.22 5.54
CA LYS A 575 -4.01 -36.28 6.61
C LYS A 575 -3.86 -34.82 6.16
N LEU A 576 -2.84 -34.51 5.36
CA LEU A 576 -2.64 -33.17 4.83
C LEU A 576 -3.69 -32.80 3.76
N GLU A 577 -3.99 -33.69 2.82
CA GLU A 577 -5.03 -33.54 1.78
C GLU A 577 -6.42 -33.30 2.40
N ALA A 578 -6.73 -34.01 3.50
CA ALA A 578 -7.99 -33.82 4.21
C ALA A 578 -8.07 -32.46 4.92
N TYR A 579 -6.93 -31.93 5.38
CA TYR A 579 -6.87 -30.62 6.03
C TYR A 579 -6.95 -29.49 5.00
N ASP A 580 -6.20 -29.63 3.91
CA ASP A 580 -6.19 -28.76 2.73
C ASP A 580 -7.61 -28.55 2.18
N ALA A 581 -8.27 -29.65 1.79
CA ALA A 581 -9.63 -29.59 1.29
C ALA A 581 -10.62 -28.95 2.29
N ALA A 582 -10.39 -29.08 3.60
CA ALA A 582 -11.25 -28.46 4.59
C ALA A 582 -11.03 -26.95 4.72
N LEU A 583 -9.80 -26.47 4.53
CA LEU A 583 -9.46 -25.04 4.50
C LEU A 583 -9.96 -24.38 3.22
N GLU A 584 -9.73 -24.97 2.05
CA GLU A 584 -10.25 -24.46 0.77
C GLU A 584 -11.79 -24.31 0.79
N ASN A 585 -12.48 -25.33 1.32
CA ASN A 585 -13.94 -25.29 1.46
C ASN A 585 -14.41 -24.18 2.39
N LEU A 586 -13.69 -23.94 3.49
CA LEU A 586 -14.01 -22.86 4.41
C LEU A 586 -13.75 -21.50 3.76
N ALA A 587 -12.61 -21.32 3.08
CA ALA A 587 -12.27 -20.07 2.39
C ALA A 587 -13.29 -19.71 1.32
N ARG A 588 -13.65 -20.67 0.47
CA ARG A 588 -14.71 -20.48 -0.52
C ARG A 588 -16.04 -20.10 0.13
N ALA A 589 -16.45 -20.80 1.19
CA ALA A 589 -17.71 -20.50 1.88
C ALA A 589 -17.70 -19.10 2.50
N VAL A 590 -16.56 -18.64 3.02
CA VAL A 590 -16.38 -17.27 3.54
C VAL A 590 -16.50 -16.23 2.43
N THR A 591 -15.80 -16.42 1.31
CA THR A 591 -15.87 -15.50 0.16
C THR A 591 -17.27 -15.44 -0.44
N GLU A 592 -17.94 -16.58 -0.58
CA GLU A 592 -19.33 -16.64 -1.04
C GLU A 592 -20.26 -15.88 -0.09
N ALA A 593 -20.15 -16.08 1.23
CA ALA A 593 -20.98 -15.38 2.22
C ALA A 593 -20.66 -13.88 2.34
N ALA A 594 -19.41 -13.49 2.11
CA ALA A 594 -18.98 -12.09 2.07
C ALA A 594 -19.60 -11.36 0.86
N SER A 595 -19.67 -12.03 -0.30
CA SER A 595 -20.26 -11.50 -1.54
C SER A 595 -21.78 -11.30 -1.51
N ILE A 596 -22.45 -11.75 -0.44
CA ILE A 596 -23.90 -11.61 -0.30
C ILE A 596 -24.23 -10.21 0.21
N GLU A 597 -24.98 -9.47 -0.59
CA GLU A 597 -25.51 -8.16 -0.27
C GLU A 597 -27.02 -8.22 -0.06
N LEU A 598 -27.53 -7.41 0.86
CA LEU A 598 -28.97 -7.25 1.07
C LEU A 598 -29.32 -5.76 0.96
N THR A 599 -30.16 -5.43 -0.01
CA THR A 599 -30.69 -4.07 -0.19
C THR A 599 -32.21 -4.07 -0.02
N LEU A 600 -32.79 -2.90 0.24
CA LEU A 600 -34.24 -2.70 0.35
C LEU A 600 -34.64 -1.45 -0.44
N ALA A 601 -35.49 -1.63 -1.45
CA ALA A 601 -35.89 -0.57 -2.36
C ALA A 601 -37.42 -0.39 -2.37
N PRO A 602 -37.95 0.84 -2.36
CA PRO A 602 -37.22 2.10 -2.12
C PRO A 602 -36.63 2.18 -0.70
N ASN A 603 -35.49 2.84 -0.51
CA ASN A 603 -34.85 2.98 0.81
C ASN A 603 -35.49 4.09 1.67
N VAL A 604 -36.13 5.08 1.05
CA VAL A 604 -36.94 6.09 1.73
C VAL A 604 -38.23 6.35 0.95
N VAL A 605 -39.36 6.41 1.65
CA VAL A 605 -40.66 6.82 1.07
C VAL A 605 -41.30 7.87 1.95
N THR A 606 -41.70 9.00 1.35
CA THR A 606 -42.49 10.03 2.03
C THR A 606 -43.93 9.90 1.60
N ILE A 607 -44.84 9.75 2.56
CA ILE A 607 -46.29 9.77 2.34
C ILE A 607 -46.92 11.02 2.91
N ARG A 608 -47.99 11.49 2.28
CA ARG A 608 -48.75 12.64 2.78
C ARG A 608 -49.80 12.24 3.80
N ALA A 609 -49.96 13.06 4.82
CA ALA A 609 -50.97 12.90 5.86
C ALA A 609 -51.63 14.23 6.21
N THR A 610 -52.87 14.13 6.67
CA THR A 610 -53.59 15.25 7.31
C THR A 610 -52.78 15.84 8.47
N ALA A 611 -53.10 17.08 8.88
CA ALA A 611 -52.45 17.72 10.03
C ALA A 611 -52.53 16.91 11.35
N ALA A 612 -53.51 16.00 11.48
CA ALA A 612 -53.66 15.08 12.60
C ALA A 612 -52.78 13.82 12.50
N GLY A 613 -52.02 13.64 11.41
CA GLY A 613 -51.14 12.50 11.17
C GLY A 613 -51.81 11.27 10.54
N THR A 614 -53.03 11.40 10.01
CA THR A 614 -53.70 10.31 9.26
C THR A 614 -53.32 10.38 7.77
N PRO A 615 -52.72 9.33 7.18
CA PRO A 615 -52.38 9.27 5.75
C PRO A 615 -53.60 9.46 4.83
N TYR A 616 -53.36 9.96 3.62
CA TYR A 616 -54.40 10.02 2.58
C TYR A 616 -54.66 8.64 1.95
N ASP A 617 -55.90 8.43 1.47
CA ASP A 617 -56.38 7.12 0.98
C ASP A 617 -55.59 6.57 -0.24
N ASP A 618 -54.84 7.42 -0.96
CA ASP A 618 -54.02 7.07 -2.13
C ASP A 618 -52.54 6.82 -1.82
N GLU A 619 -52.11 7.04 -0.59
CA GLU A 619 -50.70 6.99 -0.19
C GLU A 619 -50.27 5.61 0.35
N LEU A 620 -51.22 4.73 0.69
CA LEU A 620 -50.99 3.38 1.19
C LEU A 620 -51.83 2.35 0.41
N PRO A 621 -51.37 1.10 0.25
CA PRO A 621 -50.15 0.53 0.83
C PRO A 621 -48.88 0.85 0.03
N VAL A 622 -47.75 0.94 0.73
CA VAL A 622 -46.41 1.07 0.12
C VAL A 622 -45.67 -0.25 0.26
N THR A 623 -45.03 -0.71 -0.83
CA THR A 623 -44.25 -1.96 -0.82
C THR A 623 -42.77 -1.69 -0.98
N PHE A 624 -41.98 -2.29 -0.10
CA PHE A 624 -40.54 -2.29 -0.07
C PHE A 624 -40.06 -3.68 -0.51
N VAL A 625 -39.33 -3.75 -1.62
CA VAL A 625 -38.86 -5.01 -2.20
C VAL A 625 -37.38 -5.18 -1.83
N PRO A 626 -37.00 -6.24 -1.10
CA PRO A 626 -35.61 -6.51 -0.83
C PRO A 626 -34.94 -7.15 -2.04
N ALA A 627 -33.63 -7.02 -2.13
CA ALA A 627 -32.81 -7.82 -3.03
C ALA A 627 -31.62 -8.39 -2.24
N LEU A 628 -31.69 -9.69 -1.96
CA LEU A 628 -30.58 -10.52 -1.51
C LEU A 628 -29.82 -10.97 -2.76
N LEU A 629 -28.63 -10.43 -2.95
CA LEU A 629 -27.83 -10.60 -4.15
C LEU A 629 -26.54 -11.35 -3.82
N SER A 630 -26.12 -12.24 -4.70
CA SER A 630 -24.74 -12.72 -4.79
C SER A 630 -24.23 -12.34 -6.17
N GLY A 631 -23.37 -11.32 -6.21
CA GLY A 631 -23.09 -10.58 -7.45
C GLY A 631 -24.38 -10.01 -8.05
N THR A 632 -24.68 -10.36 -9.30
CA THR A 632 -25.93 -9.94 -9.99
C THR A 632 -27.10 -10.91 -9.82
N THR A 633 -26.89 -12.04 -9.13
CA THR A 633 -27.91 -13.09 -9.01
C THR A 633 -28.81 -12.85 -7.81
N ASN A 634 -30.12 -12.75 -8.03
CA ASN A 634 -31.12 -12.64 -6.98
C ASN A 634 -31.33 -14.00 -6.29
N ARG A 635 -31.19 -14.01 -4.97
CA ARG A 635 -31.31 -15.19 -4.09
C ARG A 635 -32.51 -15.10 -3.14
N ASN A 636 -33.49 -14.25 -3.43
CA ASN A 636 -34.65 -14.06 -2.56
C ASN A 636 -35.48 -15.34 -2.41
N ALA A 637 -35.64 -16.09 -3.50
CA ALA A 637 -36.46 -17.29 -3.55
C ALA A 637 -35.91 -18.40 -2.65
N GLY A 638 -36.66 -18.78 -1.63
CA GLY A 638 -36.34 -19.84 -0.67
C GLY A 638 -35.46 -19.38 0.50
N ALA A 639 -35.10 -18.10 0.58
CA ALA A 639 -34.36 -17.56 1.72
C ALA A 639 -35.26 -17.43 2.96
N THR A 640 -34.67 -17.51 4.16
CA THR A 640 -35.40 -17.28 5.41
C THR A 640 -35.40 -15.80 5.75
N TRP A 641 -36.58 -15.18 5.69
CA TRP A 641 -36.76 -13.75 5.90
C TRP A 641 -37.34 -13.42 7.28
N SER A 642 -36.92 -12.30 7.83
CA SER A 642 -37.53 -11.69 9.02
C SER A 642 -37.64 -10.18 8.85
N MET A 643 -38.52 -9.55 9.63
CA MET A 643 -38.79 -8.12 9.59
C MET A 643 -39.00 -7.57 11.01
N THR A 644 -38.50 -6.36 11.23
CA THR A 644 -38.81 -5.51 12.39
C THR A 644 -39.36 -4.18 11.89
N LEU A 645 -40.50 -3.75 12.43
CA LEU A 645 -41.13 -2.46 12.13
C LEU A 645 -41.12 -1.56 13.37
N SER A 646 -40.94 -0.26 13.15
CA SER A 646 -41.21 0.75 14.19
C SER A 646 -42.67 0.69 14.66
N PRO A 647 -42.97 1.00 15.95
CA PRO A 647 -44.33 0.92 16.50
C PRO A 647 -45.39 1.80 15.79
N THR A 648 -44.93 2.78 15.02
CA THR A 648 -45.73 3.71 14.22
C THR A 648 -46.18 3.13 12.88
N LEU A 649 -45.67 1.96 12.47
CA LEU A 649 -45.96 1.29 11.22
C LEU A 649 -46.62 -0.07 11.46
N ALA A 650 -47.51 -0.50 10.57
CA ALA A 650 -47.94 -1.89 10.48
C ALA A 650 -48.03 -2.35 9.02
N GLY A 651 -47.62 -3.59 8.80
CA GLY A 651 -47.53 -4.20 7.48
C GLY A 651 -47.28 -5.69 7.55
N THR A 652 -47.16 -6.32 6.38
CA THR A 652 -46.91 -7.76 6.22
C THR A 652 -45.65 -8.00 5.40
N GLN A 653 -44.91 -9.07 5.72
CA GLN A 653 -43.76 -9.53 4.93
C GLN A 653 -44.13 -10.79 4.13
N ASP A 654 -43.81 -10.81 2.84
CA ASP A 654 -43.88 -12.02 2.03
C ASP A 654 -42.72 -12.96 2.40
N THR A 655 -43.06 -14.14 2.91
CA THR A 655 -42.08 -15.16 3.34
C THR A 655 -42.38 -16.52 2.71
N THR A 656 -43.22 -16.54 1.66
CA THR A 656 -43.79 -17.79 1.14
C THR A 656 -43.88 -17.87 -0.37
N SER A 657 -43.67 -16.77 -1.11
CA SER A 657 -43.89 -16.76 -2.56
C SER A 657 -42.88 -17.60 -3.34
N ASN A 658 -41.68 -17.84 -2.80
CA ASN A 658 -40.58 -18.51 -3.51
C ASN A 658 -40.29 -17.85 -4.88
N THR A 659 -40.36 -16.51 -4.93
CA THR A 659 -40.12 -15.70 -6.12
C THR A 659 -38.99 -14.71 -5.90
N ALA A 660 -38.57 -14.01 -6.96
CA ALA A 660 -37.58 -12.93 -6.86
C ALA A 660 -38.04 -11.74 -6.00
N SER A 661 -39.31 -11.70 -5.58
CA SER A 661 -39.86 -10.68 -4.68
C SER A 661 -40.11 -11.20 -3.25
N GLU A 662 -39.74 -12.44 -2.96
CA GLU A 662 -39.81 -12.98 -1.59
C GLU A 662 -38.98 -12.10 -0.64
N GLY A 663 -39.51 -11.88 0.57
CA GLY A 663 -39.00 -10.91 1.54
C GLY A 663 -39.65 -9.53 1.46
N ALA A 664 -40.46 -9.23 0.43
CA ALA A 664 -41.12 -7.93 0.26
C ALA A 664 -42.00 -7.55 1.44
N VAL A 665 -41.89 -6.29 1.88
CA VAL A 665 -42.64 -5.72 3.00
C VAL A 665 -43.68 -4.74 2.47
N THR A 666 -44.94 -5.00 2.74
CA THR A 666 -46.05 -4.09 2.38
C THR A 666 -46.58 -3.41 3.64
N ILE A 667 -46.39 -2.10 3.73
CA ILE A 667 -46.93 -1.26 4.81
C ILE A 667 -48.36 -0.86 4.48
N THR A 668 -49.28 -1.19 5.40
CA THR A 668 -50.72 -0.95 5.26
C THR A 668 -51.22 0.18 6.15
N THR A 669 -50.47 0.53 7.20
CA THR A 669 -50.82 1.64 8.11
C THR A 669 -49.57 2.36 8.59
N ALA A 670 -49.64 3.70 8.68
CA ALA A 670 -48.58 4.54 9.26
C ALA A 670 -49.21 5.68 10.09
N THR A 671 -48.84 5.79 11.36
CA THR A 671 -49.32 6.87 12.27
C THR A 671 -48.25 7.93 12.55
N GLY A 672 -47.05 7.76 12.01
CA GLY A 672 -45.90 8.65 12.11
C GLY A 672 -44.70 8.03 11.41
N ASP A 673 -43.57 8.74 11.40
CA ASP A 673 -42.31 8.23 10.86
C ASP A 673 -41.94 6.89 11.48
N GLY A 674 -41.31 6.02 10.68
CA GLY A 674 -40.83 4.75 11.19
C GLY A 674 -39.81 4.09 10.28
N SER A 675 -38.96 3.27 10.89
CA SER A 675 -38.03 2.37 10.19
C SER A 675 -38.67 1.02 9.89
N ILE A 676 -38.26 0.45 8.76
CA ILE A 676 -38.52 -0.92 8.33
C ILE A 676 -37.16 -1.60 8.24
N THR A 677 -36.91 -2.64 9.03
CA THR A 677 -35.68 -3.43 8.93
C THR A 677 -36.04 -4.85 8.49
N VAL A 678 -35.44 -5.34 7.42
CA VAL A 678 -35.55 -6.73 6.97
C VAL A 678 -34.23 -7.45 7.19
N SER A 679 -34.27 -8.75 7.43
CA SER A 679 -33.07 -9.56 7.61
C SER A 679 -33.21 -10.93 6.96
N ALA A 680 -32.17 -11.36 6.26
CA ALA A 680 -32.04 -12.67 5.62
C ALA A 680 -30.56 -13.08 5.59
N GLU A 681 -30.29 -14.37 5.79
CA GLU A 681 -28.93 -14.96 5.75
C GLU A 681 -27.88 -14.18 6.59
N GLY A 682 -28.28 -13.65 7.75
CA GLY A 682 -27.40 -12.88 8.64
C GLY A 682 -27.13 -11.44 8.21
N LYS A 683 -27.69 -10.99 7.09
CA LYS A 683 -27.61 -9.60 6.60
C LYS A 683 -28.88 -8.84 6.99
N THR A 684 -28.76 -7.51 7.12
CA THR A 684 -29.86 -6.63 7.47
C THR A 684 -29.91 -5.41 6.55
N ALA A 685 -31.09 -5.03 6.07
CA ALA A 685 -31.30 -3.79 5.34
C ALA A 685 -32.43 -2.98 6.00
N THR A 686 -32.26 -1.66 6.05
CA THR A 686 -33.24 -0.75 6.64
C THR A 686 -33.75 0.26 5.62
N ALA A 687 -35.05 0.52 5.62
CA ALA A 687 -35.69 1.60 4.89
C ALA A 687 -36.48 2.48 5.86
N ARG A 688 -36.79 3.71 5.44
CA ARG A 688 -37.57 4.66 6.24
C ARG A 688 -38.86 5.05 5.52
N LEU A 689 -39.95 5.12 6.27
CA LEU A 689 -41.19 5.74 5.83
C LEU A 689 -41.40 7.03 6.64
N VAL A 690 -41.50 8.15 5.93
CA VAL A 690 -41.67 9.49 6.50
C VAL A 690 -43.12 9.93 6.29
N VAL A 691 -43.76 10.42 7.34
CA VAL A 691 -45.15 10.91 7.28
C VAL A 691 -45.13 12.43 7.27
N GLN A 692 -45.25 13.00 6.07
CA GLN A 692 -45.31 14.45 5.90
C GLN A 692 -46.73 14.95 6.20
N ARG A 693 -46.87 15.66 7.32
CA ARG A 693 -48.14 16.25 7.74
C ARG A 693 -48.38 17.58 7.07
N ASP A 694 -49.61 17.79 6.62
CA ASP A 694 -50.05 19.09 6.15
C ASP A 694 -49.95 20.15 7.25
N ALA A 695 -49.71 21.40 6.83
CA ALA A 695 -49.76 22.54 7.71
C ALA A 695 -51.11 22.56 8.45
N ALA A 696 -51.06 22.67 9.78
CA ALA A 696 -52.27 22.79 10.58
C ALA A 696 -53.09 23.98 10.03
N PRO A 697 -54.41 23.81 9.80
CA PRO A 697 -55.24 24.94 9.40
C PRO A 697 -55.05 26.06 10.43
N PRO A 698 -54.99 27.33 9.99
CA PRO A 698 -54.88 28.44 10.92
C PRO A 698 -56.00 28.31 11.96
N PRO A 699 -55.72 28.49 13.26
CA PRO A 699 -56.75 28.41 14.29
C PRO A 699 -57.88 29.35 13.87
N THR A 700 -59.10 28.82 13.72
CA THR A 700 -60.28 29.62 13.41
C THR A 700 -60.31 30.81 14.35
N GLU A 701 -60.26 32.03 13.78
CA GLU A 701 -60.16 33.27 14.52
C GLU A 701 -61.26 33.33 15.60
N ALA A 702 -60.88 33.07 16.85
CA ALA A 702 -61.57 33.66 17.97
C ALA A 702 -61.10 35.13 18.02
N PRO A 703 -62.01 36.11 17.99
CA PRO A 703 -61.63 37.51 17.89
C PRO A 703 -60.92 37.93 19.19
N GLY A 704 -59.60 38.17 19.12
CA GLY A 704 -58.81 38.72 20.21
C GLY A 704 -57.38 38.19 20.24
N GLY A 705 -56.44 38.99 19.72
CA GLY A 705 -55.06 38.57 19.41
C GLY A 705 -54.09 38.41 20.58
N GLY A 706 -53.02 37.66 20.31
CA GLY A 706 -51.82 37.53 21.11
C GLY A 706 -50.67 37.02 20.24
N VAL A 707 -49.55 37.75 20.24
CA VAL A 707 -48.39 37.60 19.35
C VAL A 707 -47.43 36.53 19.88
N THR A 708 -47.04 35.58 19.03
CA THR A 708 -45.82 34.76 19.16
C THR A 708 -44.78 35.33 18.20
N LEU A 709 -43.60 35.72 18.68
CA LEU A 709 -42.46 36.12 17.82
C LEU A 709 -41.26 35.21 18.08
N SER A 710 -41.01 34.34 17.11
CA SER A 710 -39.72 33.73 16.80
C SER A 710 -39.06 34.55 15.70
N THR A 711 -37.81 34.98 15.86
CA THR A 711 -36.98 35.38 14.71
C THR A 711 -35.54 34.97 14.92
N SER A 712 -35.06 34.08 14.04
CA SER A 712 -33.66 33.76 13.82
C SER A 712 -33.01 34.75 12.85
N THR A 713 -31.67 34.81 12.91
CA THR A 713 -30.71 35.26 11.88
C THR A 713 -30.52 36.78 11.68
N VAL A 714 -29.31 37.28 11.95
CA VAL A 714 -28.70 38.42 11.22
C VAL A 714 -27.22 38.10 10.94
N TYR A 715 -26.88 37.97 9.66
CA TYR A 715 -25.52 37.89 9.10
C TYR A 715 -24.90 39.29 8.95
N GLY A 716 -23.60 39.42 9.18
CA GLY A 716 -22.78 40.53 8.66
C GLY A 716 -21.51 40.81 9.47
N ALA A 717 -20.35 40.39 8.95
CA ALA A 717 -19.05 40.89 9.41
C ALA A 717 -18.98 42.42 9.19
N VAL A 718 -18.84 43.19 10.27
CA VAL A 718 -18.64 44.65 10.20
C VAL A 718 -17.22 44.98 10.67
N THR A 719 -16.32 45.24 9.73
CA THR A 719 -15.05 45.91 10.03
C THR A 719 -15.35 47.36 10.42
N LEU A 720 -15.45 47.64 11.72
CA LEU A 720 -15.78 48.97 12.26
C LEU A 720 -14.56 49.90 12.24
N THR A 721 -14.42 50.72 11.19
CA THR A 721 -13.52 51.90 11.20
C THR A 721 -14.24 53.21 11.55
N THR A 722 -15.57 53.21 11.63
CA THR A 722 -16.40 54.36 12.06
C THR A 722 -17.61 53.89 12.87
N PHE A 723 -17.92 54.61 13.96
CA PHE A 723 -19.09 54.33 14.81
C PHE A 723 -20.39 54.48 13.99
N PRO A 724 -21.29 53.47 13.96
CA PRO A 724 -22.57 53.61 13.30
C PRO A 724 -23.44 54.62 14.07
N ALA A 725 -24.08 55.50 13.32
CA ALA A 725 -24.97 56.54 13.83
C ALA A 725 -26.42 56.05 14.06
N ASP A 726 -26.68 54.75 13.90
CA ASP A 726 -28.02 54.19 14.03
C ASP A 726 -28.32 53.73 15.47
N PRO A 727 -29.52 54.04 16.01
CA PRO A 727 -29.91 53.61 17.35
C PRO A 727 -30.08 52.08 17.40
N PRO A 728 -29.86 51.45 18.57
CA PRO A 728 -30.11 50.02 18.74
C PRO A 728 -31.55 49.67 18.38
N GLU A 729 -31.77 48.51 17.75
CA GLU A 729 -33.10 48.03 17.35
C GLU A 729 -33.96 47.81 18.61
N ILE A 730 -34.99 48.65 18.79
CA ILE A 730 -35.92 48.56 19.93
C ILE A 730 -37.14 47.75 19.51
N LYS A 731 -37.38 46.60 20.15
CA LYS A 731 -38.61 45.81 19.95
C LYS A 731 -39.57 46.00 21.13
N THR A 732 -40.86 46.13 20.84
CA THR A 732 -41.91 46.28 21.85
C THR A 732 -42.66 44.95 22.01
N ILE A 733 -42.76 44.45 23.25
CA ILE A 733 -43.46 43.20 23.58
C ILE A 733 -44.54 43.50 24.61
N ARG A 734 -45.77 43.03 24.36
CA ARG A 734 -46.90 43.11 25.30
C ARG A 734 -47.14 41.75 25.92
N SER A 735 -47.02 41.62 27.24
CA SER A 735 -47.34 40.36 27.93
C SER A 735 -48.85 40.22 28.15
N ALA A 736 -49.43 39.09 27.73
CA ALA A 736 -50.86 38.79 27.91
C ALA A 736 -51.21 38.31 29.33
N SER A 737 -50.25 37.80 30.10
CA SER A 737 -50.45 37.33 31.49
C SER A 737 -49.17 37.50 32.32
N SER A 738 -49.27 37.52 33.66
CA SER A 738 -48.08 37.63 34.52
C SER A 738 -47.31 36.31 34.52
N GLY A 739 -46.03 36.34 34.14
CA GLY A 739 -45.21 35.13 34.07
C GLY A 739 -43.78 35.42 33.63
N ASP A 740 -42.97 34.38 33.73
CA ASP A 740 -41.58 34.37 33.30
C ASP A 740 -41.52 34.14 31.78
N VAL A 741 -40.78 35.00 31.08
CA VAL A 741 -40.54 34.87 29.62
C VAL A 741 -39.07 34.54 29.40
N GLU A 742 -38.82 33.46 28.66
CA GLU A 742 -37.47 33.02 28.28
C GLU A 742 -37.07 33.65 26.95
N PHE A 743 -35.88 34.24 26.90
CA PHE A 743 -35.27 34.77 25.69
C PHE A 743 -34.00 34.02 25.39
N VAL A 744 -33.85 33.58 24.13
CA VAL A 744 -32.62 32.95 23.63
C VAL A 744 -32.09 33.80 22.47
N GLY A 745 -30.87 34.30 22.61
CA GLY A 745 -30.16 35.02 21.55
C GLY A 745 -28.76 34.44 21.37
N SER A 746 -28.32 34.34 20.13
CA SER A 746 -26.97 33.89 19.74
C SER A 746 -26.16 35.09 19.24
N TRP A 747 -24.89 35.15 19.63
CA TRP A 747 -23.97 36.19 19.19
C TRP A 747 -22.72 35.54 18.57
N GLU A 748 -22.29 36.04 17.41
CA GLU A 748 -21.01 35.70 16.79
C GLU A 748 -20.07 36.90 16.89
N TYR A 749 -18.81 36.67 17.26
CA TYR A 749 -17.79 37.71 17.37
C TYR A 749 -16.68 37.46 16.34
N GLY A 750 -16.31 38.49 15.58
CA GLY A 750 -15.15 38.46 14.70
C GLY A 750 -14.48 39.82 14.62
N GLY A 751 -13.22 39.94 15.05
CA GLY A 751 -12.41 41.13 14.81
C GLY A 751 -11.30 41.43 15.83
N ASN A 752 -10.21 42.01 15.32
CA ASN A 752 -8.94 42.28 15.99
C ASN A 752 -9.04 43.04 17.33
N ASN A 753 -8.59 42.39 18.40
CA ASN A 753 -8.11 42.92 19.68
C ASN A 753 -8.89 44.09 20.36
N ARG A 754 -10.22 44.17 20.17
CA ARG A 754 -11.08 45.13 20.89
C ARG A 754 -12.36 44.46 21.37
N VAL A 755 -12.35 44.01 22.62
CA VAL A 755 -13.52 43.42 23.30
C VAL A 755 -14.67 44.43 23.36
N LEU A 756 -15.73 44.17 22.61
CA LEU A 756 -17.01 44.89 22.70
C LEU A 756 -18.02 43.94 23.33
N ALA A 757 -18.34 44.16 24.62
CA ALA A 757 -19.41 43.42 25.28
C ALA A 757 -20.73 44.16 25.07
N GLY A 758 -21.65 43.54 24.31
CA GLY A 758 -23.06 43.93 24.26
C GLY A 758 -23.82 43.38 25.47
N LYS A 759 -24.86 44.07 25.92
CA LYS A 759 -25.82 43.58 26.92
C LYS A 759 -27.26 43.75 26.45
N LEU A 760 -28.12 42.80 26.83
CA LEU A 760 -29.57 42.93 26.70
C LEU A 760 -30.11 43.79 27.84
N VAL A 761 -30.97 44.76 27.51
CA VAL A 761 -31.62 45.65 28.49
C VAL A 761 -33.10 45.82 28.19
N TYR A 762 -33.90 46.15 29.21
CA TYR A 762 -35.34 46.35 29.07
C TYR A 762 -35.90 47.50 29.93
N ARG A 763 -37.05 48.04 29.54
CA ARG A 763 -37.83 49.01 30.35
C ARG A 763 -39.31 48.96 29.99
N VAL A 764 -40.16 49.59 30.81
CA VAL A 764 -41.58 49.78 30.46
C VAL A 764 -41.69 50.78 29.31
N ALA A 765 -42.44 50.44 28.27
CA ALA A 765 -42.61 51.26 27.08
C ALA A 765 -43.21 52.62 27.42
N GLY A 766 -42.64 53.69 26.85
CA GLY A 766 -43.10 55.06 27.11
C GLY A 766 -42.83 55.63 28.51
N SER A 767 -42.17 54.88 29.41
CA SER A 767 -41.89 55.35 30.79
C SER A 767 -40.83 56.46 30.88
N GLY A 768 -40.01 56.64 29.83
CA GLY A 768 -38.87 57.58 29.83
C GLY A 768 -37.77 57.26 30.86
N GLY A 769 -37.92 56.19 31.64
CA GLY A 769 -37.02 55.78 32.70
C GLY A 769 -35.72 55.12 32.21
N ALA A 770 -34.81 54.90 33.15
CA ALA A 770 -33.56 54.19 32.90
C ALA A 770 -33.82 52.73 32.49
N TRP A 771 -32.97 52.21 31.60
CA TRP A 771 -33.00 50.82 31.17
C TRP A 771 -32.47 49.91 32.28
N ASN A 772 -33.14 48.79 32.52
CA ASN A 772 -32.73 47.77 33.49
C ASN A 772 -31.78 46.77 32.84
N ASP A 773 -30.70 46.45 33.56
CA ASP A 773 -29.71 45.44 33.15
C ASP A 773 -30.27 44.04 33.42
N VAL A 774 -30.00 43.12 32.50
CA VAL A 774 -30.39 41.72 32.62
C VAL A 774 -29.19 40.92 33.13
N ALA A 775 -29.26 40.44 34.38
CA ALA A 775 -28.20 39.62 34.96
C ALA A 775 -28.10 38.27 34.21
N ALA A 776 -26.95 38.01 33.58
CA ALA A 776 -26.73 36.84 32.73
C ALA A 776 -26.40 35.56 33.53
N GLN A 777 -26.99 34.42 33.13
CA GLN A 777 -26.26 33.15 33.10
C GLN A 777 -25.75 32.96 31.67
N THR A 778 -24.43 32.90 31.50
CA THR A 778 -23.79 32.62 30.20
C THR A 778 -23.41 31.15 30.14
N THR A 779 -23.83 30.45 29.09
CA THR A 779 -23.44 29.05 28.84
C THR A 779 -22.87 28.96 27.44
N GLY A 780 -21.61 28.53 27.30
CA GLY A 780 -20.93 28.37 26.01
C GLY A 780 -19.49 27.89 26.13
N SER A 781 -19.02 27.15 25.12
CA SER A 781 -17.63 26.68 24.94
C SER A 781 -16.92 27.55 23.91
N ALA A 782 -15.63 27.84 24.12
CA ALA A 782 -14.79 28.55 23.16
C ALA A 782 -13.51 27.75 22.88
N SER A 783 -13.11 27.65 21.62
CA SER A 783 -11.81 27.12 21.19
C SER A 783 -11.01 28.22 20.48
N GLY A 784 -9.77 28.47 20.90
CA GLY A 784 -8.86 29.41 20.24
C GLY A 784 -7.76 28.68 19.47
N ARG A 785 -7.36 29.20 18.31
CA ARG A 785 -6.05 28.90 17.68
C ARG A 785 -5.24 30.19 17.60
N THR A 786 -3.95 30.08 17.89
CA THR A 786 -2.99 31.19 17.78
C THR A 786 -2.22 31.04 16.47
N TYR A 787 -2.12 32.11 15.70
CA TYR A 787 -1.22 32.18 14.55
C TYR A 787 -0.13 33.23 14.82
N GLU A 788 1.13 32.89 14.58
CA GLU A 788 2.24 33.84 14.53
C GLU A 788 2.58 34.10 13.06
N ASP A 789 2.37 35.34 12.61
CA ASP A 789 2.93 35.83 11.35
C ASP A 789 3.54 37.22 11.60
N TYR A 790 4.78 37.41 11.16
CA TYR A 790 5.59 38.64 11.28
C TYR A 790 5.57 39.36 12.66
N GLY A 791 5.66 38.61 13.76
CA GLY A 791 5.92 39.18 15.08
C GLY A 791 4.74 39.90 15.75
N GLU A 792 3.52 39.73 15.23
CA GLU A 792 2.29 40.05 15.96
C GLU A 792 1.48 38.75 16.18
N THR A 793 1.12 38.46 17.44
CA THR A 793 0.22 37.36 17.80
C THR A 793 -1.22 37.73 17.47
N PHE A 794 -1.88 36.92 16.63
CA PHE A 794 -3.31 37.04 16.35
C PHE A 794 -4.09 35.97 17.11
N GLU A 795 -5.03 36.40 17.96
CA GLU A 795 -6.05 35.52 18.55
C GLU A 795 -7.39 35.73 17.82
N VAL A 796 -7.89 34.68 17.18
CA VAL A 796 -9.26 34.66 16.62
C VAL A 796 -10.13 33.77 17.50
N TRP A 797 -11.18 34.36 18.06
CA TRP A 797 -12.15 33.67 18.91
C TRP A 797 -13.42 33.40 18.11
N ASN A 798 -13.74 32.13 17.84
CA ASN A 798 -15.04 31.71 17.34
C ASN A 798 -15.81 31.00 18.45
N GLY A 799 -16.98 31.52 18.83
CA GLY A 799 -17.85 30.89 19.81
C GLY A 799 -19.26 31.47 19.77
N ILE A 800 -20.26 30.59 19.90
CA ILE A 800 -21.67 30.98 20.05
C ILE A 800 -21.95 31.08 21.54
N TRP A 801 -22.32 32.27 22.01
CA TRP A 801 -22.78 32.46 23.38
C TRP A 801 -24.31 32.48 23.41
N GLN A 802 -24.90 31.60 24.21
CA GLN A 802 -26.32 31.66 24.54
C GLN A 802 -26.50 32.28 25.92
N GLN A 803 -27.38 33.27 25.99
CA GLN A 803 -27.77 33.90 27.25
C GLN A 803 -29.24 33.58 27.49
N ILE A 804 -29.51 32.78 28.52
CA ILE A 804 -30.88 32.47 28.96
C ILE A 804 -31.25 33.49 30.04
N VAL A 805 -32.43 34.07 29.90
CA VAL A 805 -32.91 35.13 30.77
C VAL A 805 -34.31 34.83 31.23
N THR A 806 -34.55 34.96 32.53
CA THR A 806 -35.88 34.90 33.14
C THR A 806 -36.22 36.26 33.74
N ILE A 807 -37.25 36.93 33.21
CA ILE A 807 -37.77 38.19 33.76
C ILE A 807 -39.27 38.04 34.00
N THR A 808 -39.72 38.36 35.20
CA THR A 808 -41.13 38.38 35.55
C THR A 808 -41.78 39.66 35.01
N LEU A 809 -42.68 39.51 34.03
CA LEU A 809 -43.41 40.63 33.43
C LEU A 809 -44.80 40.80 34.04
N THR A 810 -45.25 42.05 34.16
CA THR A 810 -46.61 42.36 34.60
C THR A 810 -47.58 42.26 33.42
N ALA A 811 -48.73 41.62 33.64
CA ALA A 811 -49.76 41.48 32.62
C ALA A 811 -50.21 42.85 32.06
N SER A 812 -50.50 42.90 30.76
CA SER A 812 -51.04 44.07 30.06
C SER A 812 -50.16 45.32 30.08
N THR A 813 -48.88 45.15 30.39
CA THR A 813 -47.87 46.22 30.34
C THR A 813 -46.99 46.03 29.10
N ASP A 814 -46.74 47.12 28.38
CA ASP A 814 -45.83 47.13 27.23
C ASP A 814 -44.39 47.33 27.71
N TYR A 815 -43.47 46.53 27.19
CA TYR A 815 -42.05 46.63 27.48
C TYR A 815 -41.26 46.89 26.20
N GLU A 816 -40.27 47.77 26.30
CA GLU A 816 -39.26 48.03 25.27
C GLU A 816 -37.98 47.26 25.61
N TRP A 817 -37.34 46.69 24.60
CA TRP A 817 -36.14 45.86 24.72
C TRP A 817 -35.09 46.33 23.71
N GLY A 818 -33.80 46.23 24.06
CA GLY A 818 -32.72 46.57 23.14
C GLY A 818 -31.36 46.05 23.59
N THR A 819 -30.37 46.19 22.71
CA THR A 819 -28.98 45.80 22.97
C THR A 819 -28.11 47.04 23.12
N MET A 820 -27.30 47.13 24.18
CA MET A 820 -26.39 48.25 24.39
C MET A 820 -24.93 47.79 24.43
N LEU A 821 -24.06 48.50 23.73
CA LEU A 821 -22.60 48.29 23.74
C LEU A 821 -21.99 48.95 24.98
N ARG A 822 -21.14 48.23 25.71
CA ARG A 822 -20.36 48.79 26.82
C ARG A 822 -18.89 48.95 26.43
N ARG A 823 -18.29 50.10 26.73
CA ARG A 823 -16.84 50.29 26.71
C ARG A 823 -16.26 49.66 27.98
N ALA A 824 -15.32 48.73 27.85
CA ALA A 824 -14.63 48.15 29.00
C ALA A 824 -13.89 49.26 29.78
N GLY A 825 -14.14 49.39 31.09
CA GLY A 825 -13.31 50.18 31.99
C GLY A 825 -13.97 51.24 32.89
N SER A 826 -15.27 51.55 32.79
CA SER A 826 -15.92 52.47 33.74
C SER A 826 -17.13 51.86 34.47
N SER A 827 -17.05 51.90 35.79
CA SER A 827 -18.16 51.68 36.72
C SER A 827 -18.97 52.97 36.83
N ALA A 828 -20.29 52.86 36.66
CA ALA A 828 -21.32 53.88 36.91
C ALA A 828 -21.44 55.04 35.91
N SER A 829 -22.23 54.85 34.86
CA SER A 829 -23.36 55.71 34.43
C SER A 829 -23.78 55.38 32.99
N VAL A 830 -25.09 55.16 32.78
CA VAL A 830 -25.70 54.99 31.45
C VAL A 830 -26.43 56.30 31.15
N THR A 831 -25.92 57.12 30.24
CA THR A 831 -26.66 58.26 29.67
C THR A 831 -27.03 57.95 28.23
N PRO A 832 -28.29 58.19 27.81
CA PRO A 832 -28.68 58.09 26.40
C PRO A 832 -27.93 59.14 25.58
N PHE A 833 -27.44 58.76 24.40
CA PHE A 833 -26.89 59.71 23.43
C PHE A 833 -28.00 60.65 22.96
N GLY A 834 -28.03 61.88 23.49
CA GLY A 834 -28.90 62.96 23.06
C GLY A 834 -28.21 63.85 22.03
N MET A 835 -28.91 64.15 20.94
CA MET A 835 -28.48 65.06 19.88
C MET A 835 -27.93 66.39 20.44
N SER A 836 -26.73 66.78 20.01
CA SER A 836 -26.35 68.19 19.92
C SER A 836 -25.84 68.49 18.52
N GLN A 837 -26.61 69.28 17.77
CA GLN A 837 -26.15 69.95 16.56
C GLN A 837 -24.98 70.89 16.90
N ALA A 838 -23.86 70.78 16.17
CA ALA A 838 -23.03 71.94 15.82
C ALA A 838 -22.05 71.60 14.68
N LYS A 839 -22.39 72.14 13.50
CA LYS A 839 -21.55 72.67 12.40
C LYS A 839 -20.18 72.04 12.07
N GLN A 840 -20.07 71.67 10.79
CA GLN A 840 -18.88 71.70 9.92
C GLN A 840 -17.99 72.96 10.10
N PRO A 841 -16.69 72.93 9.74
CA PRO A 841 -16.10 72.35 8.51
C PRO A 841 -15.50 70.97 8.66
#